data_AF-A0A7S1SI26-F1
#
_entry.id   AF-A0A7S1SI26-F1
#
_cell.length_a   1.000
_cell.length_b   1.000
_cell.length_c   1.000
_cell.angle_alpha   90.00
_cell.angle_beta   90.00
_cell.angle_gamma   90.00
#
_symmetry.space_group_name_H-M   'P 1'
#
loop_
_entity.id
_entity.type
_entity.pdbx_description
1 polymer ?
#
loop_
_entity_poly.entity_id
_entity_poly.type
_entity_poly.pdbx_seq_one_letter_code
_entity_poly.pdbx_strand_id
1 'polypeptide(L)'
;MGGVSSTTYTGDIEEFPFKSMPSPIFARGQPLSTTFSSRKRPSDSSRRRRRNHDTSATTQPKPPVVAATSVPKLHPLDSHQIDTKSPDSANDPNSARLTPRSLSSIPGARRNKLWNSAAAWTAASTSGSISTSPPVRRPDNSDIEISCNASKISPDDNDTNDINGDKNYSISAVDGGANEKRSQLTPQHACGTSAESSGQTRAACRAAHIKLHFSETQGPETASESLQAPDLCIQRRCTAAEAGGALLGDMAPVQHAPFGDLIPWGDPSWYRGEFTPYYTASHVAWRARVREFVELEIIPNAHEWDENKAMPKEIFRKAAQVGLLACTVGVPWPTEYAGPGPDGFDYFHELILIDELSRCGSGGVVWGLFGGLSIGLPPIVNFASKAMRDRVVPECLSGNKVICLAISEPYAGSDVANLKCTAEKTPDGRHFIVNGEKKWITNGVFADYFTVAVRTGGKGAGGLSLLLIERGMEGITTQQMKCTGVWPSGTAYITFDDVKVPVENLIGAENNGFKFIMYNFNHERWSLICQASRFARVCLEESFKFASKRATFGKKLLEHPVIRWKIAEMARQVEATHAQLELLTLQMNAMSKREAMEQLGGPLALLKVQSTKVFEYCAREAAQIFGGSSYVRGGQGEKVERLYREVRAYAIPGGSEEIMLDLAVRQAMKSNSQGSRSKL
;
A
#
# COMPACT_ATOMS: atom_id res chain seq x y z
N MET A 1 -37.83 30.30 42.04
CA MET A 1 -37.08 29.14 42.56
C MET A 1 -37.25 28.01 41.55
N GLY A 2 -36.24 27.25 41.15
CA GLY A 2 -34.79 27.40 41.33
C GLY A 2 -34.08 26.94 40.03
N GLY A 3 -32.84 27.38 39.81
CA GLY A 3 -32.09 27.06 38.59
C GLY A 3 -31.24 25.79 38.70
N VAL A 4 -30.82 25.26 37.56
CA VAL A 4 -29.71 24.30 37.43
C VAL A 4 -28.71 24.89 36.42
N SER A 5 -27.42 24.83 36.73
CA SER A 5 -26.38 25.60 36.04
C SER A 5 -25.87 24.94 34.77
N SER A 6 -25.57 25.77 33.76
CA SER A 6 -24.74 25.40 32.61
C SER A 6 -23.27 25.23 33.02
N THR A 7 -22.71 24.03 32.85
CA THR A 7 -21.28 23.78 33.08
C THR A 7 -20.52 23.90 31.76
N THR A 8 -19.92 25.06 31.51
CA THR A 8 -19.10 25.30 30.32
C THR A 8 -17.75 24.59 30.46
N TYR A 9 -17.47 23.59 29.63
CA TYR A 9 -16.20 22.85 29.69
C TYR A 9 -15.10 23.55 28.88
N THR A 10 -14.54 24.64 29.42
CA THR A 10 -13.32 25.26 28.89
C THR A 10 -12.13 24.40 29.28
N GLY A 11 -11.75 23.46 28.40
CA GLY A 11 -10.53 22.67 28.55
C GLY A 11 -9.30 23.49 28.18
N ASP A 12 -8.68 24.13 29.16
CA ASP A 12 -7.39 24.81 28.98
C ASP A 12 -6.31 23.81 28.52
N ILE A 13 -5.68 24.11 27.39
CA ILE A 13 -4.58 23.30 26.85
C ILE A 13 -3.27 23.86 27.43
N GLU A 14 -2.72 23.20 28.44
CA GLU A 14 -1.43 23.60 29.04
C GLU A 14 -0.31 23.68 27.99
N GLU A 15 0.35 24.84 27.94
CA GLU A 15 1.49 25.08 27.06
C GLU A 15 2.75 24.36 27.55
N PHE A 16 3.09 23.22 26.93
CA PHE A 16 4.40 22.58 27.16
C PHE A 16 5.47 23.15 26.21
N PRO A 17 6.54 23.79 26.73
CA PRO A 17 7.52 24.47 25.89
C PRO A 17 8.48 23.49 25.21
N PHE A 18 8.27 23.26 23.91
CA PHE A 18 9.26 22.65 23.03
C PHE A 18 10.47 23.59 22.85
N LYS A 19 11.41 23.55 23.82
CA LYS A 19 12.70 24.22 23.70
C LYS A 19 13.43 23.73 22.44
N SER A 20 13.76 24.65 21.56
CA SER A 20 14.55 24.37 20.35
C SER A 20 15.91 23.80 20.70
N MET A 21 16.21 22.59 20.22
CA MET A 21 17.59 22.08 20.25
C MET A 21 18.46 22.84 19.23
N PRO A 22 19.72 23.14 19.54
CA PRO A 22 20.62 23.84 18.61
C PRO A 22 20.99 22.95 17.42
N SER A 23 21.25 23.57 16.28
CA SER A 23 21.75 22.89 15.08
C SER A 23 23.11 22.22 15.32
N PRO A 24 23.43 21.08 14.67
CA PRO A 24 24.69 20.39 14.85
C PRO A 24 25.87 21.27 14.41
N ILE A 25 26.89 21.35 15.26
CA ILE A 25 28.12 22.11 15.01
C ILE A 25 28.97 21.35 13.98
N PHE A 26 29.00 21.82 12.74
CA PHE A 26 30.05 21.42 11.80
C PHE A 26 31.39 22.01 12.26
N ALA A 27 32.34 21.12 12.58
CA ALA A 27 33.69 21.52 12.96
C ALA A 27 34.39 22.24 11.80
N ARG A 28 34.98 23.42 12.08
CA ARG A 28 35.76 24.18 11.09
C ARG A 28 37.13 23.52 10.89
N GLY A 29 37.30 22.77 9.81
CA GLY A 29 38.63 22.50 9.27
C GLY A 29 39.25 23.81 8.76
N GLN A 30 40.41 24.21 9.28
CA GLN A 30 41.17 25.32 8.71
C GLN A 30 41.96 24.86 7.47
N PRO A 31 42.07 25.68 6.42
CA PRO A 31 42.95 25.39 5.29
C PRO A 31 44.42 25.62 5.68
N LEU A 32 45.30 24.71 5.24
CA LEU A 32 46.74 24.90 5.36
C LEU A 32 47.21 26.08 4.52
N SER A 33 48.05 26.94 5.12
CA SER A 33 48.63 28.09 4.43
C SER A 33 49.85 27.70 3.62
N THR A 34 49.86 28.03 2.33
CA THR A 34 51.08 28.11 1.52
C THR A 34 51.28 29.55 1.09
N THR A 35 52.28 30.21 1.67
CA THR A 35 52.62 31.60 1.39
C THR A 35 53.47 31.71 0.13
N PHE A 36 53.07 32.55 -0.82
CA PHE A 36 54.02 33.12 -1.79
C PHE A 36 53.75 34.62 -2.01
N SER A 37 54.83 35.34 -2.32
CA SER A 37 54.93 36.78 -2.05
C SER A 37 54.25 37.68 -3.10
N SER A 38 53.77 38.84 -2.66
CA SER A 38 53.17 39.85 -3.52
C SER A 38 54.20 40.86 -4.05
N ARG A 39 54.07 41.23 -5.33
CA ARG A 39 54.69 42.44 -5.90
C ARG A 39 53.64 43.24 -6.69
N LYS A 40 53.93 44.54 -6.90
CA LYS A 40 52.95 45.55 -7.34
C LYS A 40 52.80 45.63 -8.87
N ARG A 41 51.72 46.32 -9.27
CA ARG A 41 51.30 46.86 -10.60
C ARG A 41 52.45 47.53 -11.40
N PRO A 42 52.35 47.87 -12.72
CA PRO A 42 51.10 48.15 -13.49
C PRO A 42 51.05 47.79 -15.01
N SER A 43 49.93 48.20 -15.65
CA SER A 43 49.75 48.71 -17.03
C SER A 43 50.08 47.88 -18.30
N ASP A 44 49.00 47.48 -18.98
CA ASP A 44 48.59 47.89 -20.35
C ASP A 44 49.27 47.38 -21.66
N SER A 45 48.40 47.21 -22.66
CA SER A 45 48.60 47.30 -24.11
C SER A 45 49.08 46.10 -24.96
N SER A 46 48.53 46.06 -26.19
CA SER A 46 48.94 45.25 -27.36
C SER A 46 48.73 43.72 -27.31
N ARG A 47 48.53 42.96 -28.40
CA ARG A 47 47.86 43.08 -29.73
C ARG A 47 48.32 41.84 -30.55
N ARG A 48 47.44 40.86 -30.80
CA ARG A 48 47.31 40.06 -32.07
C ARG A 48 46.23 38.99 -31.83
N ARG A 49 45.08 38.94 -32.52
CA ARG A 49 44.76 38.85 -33.97
C ARG A 49 45.22 37.56 -34.67
N ARG A 50 44.29 36.60 -34.81
CA ARG A 50 43.91 35.81 -36.00
C ARG A 50 42.75 34.87 -35.62
N ARG A 51 41.74 34.57 -36.44
CA ARG A 51 41.12 35.33 -37.56
C ARG A 51 39.76 34.65 -37.87
N ASN A 52 38.63 35.33 -37.70
CA ASN A 52 37.37 34.85 -38.28
C ASN A 52 37.34 35.16 -39.79
N HIS A 53 36.50 34.43 -40.52
CA HIS A 53 36.08 34.79 -41.88
C HIS A 53 34.56 35.02 -41.88
N ASP A 54 34.16 36.26 -42.12
CA ASP A 54 32.81 36.59 -42.54
C ASP A 54 32.65 36.34 -44.05
N THR A 55 31.43 36.01 -44.47
CA THR A 55 30.76 36.72 -45.58
C THR A 55 29.25 36.52 -45.46
N SER A 56 28.46 37.48 -45.95
CA SER A 56 27.08 37.69 -45.50
C SER A 56 26.07 37.88 -46.63
N ALA A 57 24.79 37.75 -46.24
CA ALA A 57 23.60 38.31 -46.88
C ALA A 57 23.19 37.79 -48.27
N THR A 58 22.03 37.13 -48.32
CA THR A 58 20.97 37.54 -49.27
C THR A 58 19.60 37.37 -48.62
N THR A 59 18.83 38.46 -48.52
CA THR A 59 17.41 38.46 -48.12
C THR A 59 16.52 38.67 -49.35
N GLN A 60 15.29 38.14 -49.34
CA GLN A 60 14.09 38.63 -50.08
C GLN A 60 12.83 37.90 -49.49
N PRO A 61 11.61 38.48 -49.55
CA PRO A 61 10.42 37.97 -48.84
C PRO A 61 9.38 37.27 -49.74
N LYS A 62 8.32 36.71 -49.13
CA LYS A 62 7.14 36.16 -49.85
C LYS A 62 6.05 37.24 -50.09
N PRO A 63 5.40 37.28 -51.27
CA PRO A 63 4.22 38.11 -51.56
C PRO A 63 2.87 37.38 -51.28
N PRO A 64 1.70 38.07 -51.37
CA PRO A 64 0.36 37.57 -50.95
C PRO A 64 -0.67 37.41 -52.12
N VAL A 65 -1.98 37.43 -51.82
CA VAL A 65 -3.20 37.41 -52.70
C VAL A 65 -3.74 36.00 -53.07
N VAL A 66 -5.03 35.54 -52.95
CA VAL A 66 -6.42 36.06 -52.73
C VAL A 66 -7.25 36.24 -54.04
N ALA A 67 -8.52 35.83 -54.26
CA ALA A 67 -9.66 35.32 -53.44
C ALA A 67 -10.55 34.28 -54.21
N ALA A 68 -11.79 34.03 -53.72
CA ALA A 68 -12.99 33.49 -54.42
C ALA A 68 -13.02 31.96 -54.73
N THR A 69 -14.13 31.18 -54.64
CA THR A 69 -15.57 31.39 -54.30
C THR A 69 -16.22 29.98 -54.03
N SER A 70 -17.49 29.70 -53.64
CA SER A 70 -18.72 30.46 -53.27
C SER A 70 -19.81 29.52 -52.69
N VAL A 71 -20.56 29.95 -51.65
CA VAL A 71 -22.04 29.74 -51.43
C VAL A 71 -22.57 28.29 -51.18
N PRO A 72 -23.67 28.05 -50.42
CA PRO A 72 -24.58 28.95 -49.66
C PRO A 72 -24.59 28.75 -48.12
N LYS A 73 -25.33 29.64 -47.43
CA LYS A 73 -25.80 29.48 -46.03
C LYS A 73 -27.31 29.16 -46.00
N LEU A 74 -27.82 28.73 -44.85
CA LEU A 74 -29.21 28.94 -44.41
C LEU A 74 -29.24 29.48 -42.97
N HIS A 75 -30.34 30.15 -42.59
CA HIS A 75 -30.59 30.74 -41.26
C HIS A 75 -31.95 30.25 -40.71
N PRO A 76 -32.21 30.36 -39.38
CA PRO A 76 -33.37 29.77 -38.70
C PRO A 76 -34.59 30.70 -38.59
N LEU A 77 -35.75 30.18 -38.18
CA LEU A 77 -36.82 30.92 -37.48
C LEU A 77 -37.88 30.01 -36.79
N ASP A 78 -37.93 30.09 -35.46
CA ASP A 78 -39.08 30.08 -34.51
C ASP A 78 -40.45 29.37 -34.73
N SER A 79 -40.80 28.55 -33.70
CA SER A 79 -42.00 28.68 -32.82
C SER A 79 -43.29 27.81 -32.95
N HIS A 80 -43.95 27.70 -31.76
CA HIS A 80 -45.36 27.38 -31.43
C HIS A 80 -45.94 25.92 -31.40
N GLN A 81 -45.85 25.32 -30.19
CA GLN A 81 -46.99 25.05 -29.26
C GLN A 81 -47.92 23.80 -29.40
N ILE A 82 -48.54 23.45 -28.24
CA ILE A 82 -49.67 22.51 -27.97
C ILE A 82 -49.31 21.01 -27.89
N ASP A 83 -49.84 20.15 -26.98
CA ASP A 83 -50.25 20.19 -25.55
C ASP A 83 -50.69 18.74 -25.15
N THR A 84 -50.82 18.45 -23.85
CA THR A 84 -51.59 17.36 -23.20
C THR A 84 -51.08 15.90 -23.14
N LYS A 85 -51.02 15.43 -21.88
CA LYS A 85 -51.50 14.13 -21.32
C LYS A 85 -50.70 12.82 -21.47
N SER A 86 -50.43 12.22 -20.30
CA SER A 86 -50.25 10.78 -20.05
C SER A 86 -51.54 9.98 -20.36
N PRO A 87 -51.47 8.63 -20.33
CA PRO A 87 -51.99 7.99 -19.13
C PRO A 87 -51.06 6.91 -18.54
N ASP A 88 -51.38 6.51 -17.31
CA ASP A 88 -50.65 5.53 -16.51
C ASP A 88 -51.01 4.06 -16.83
N SER A 89 -50.23 3.18 -16.20
CA SER A 89 -50.69 1.98 -15.49
C SER A 89 -50.70 0.59 -16.17
N ALA A 90 -50.18 -0.35 -15.36
CA ALA A 90 -50.73 -1.68 -15.07
C ALA A 90 -50.52 -2.88 -16.04
N ASN A 91 -49.70 -3.80 -15.51
CA ASN A 91 -50.05 -5.20 -15.25
C ASN A 91 -49.95 -6.28 -16.36
N ASP A 92 -48.87 -7.05 -16.19
CA ASP A 92 -48.94 -8.51 -15.91
C ASP A 92 -49.10 -9.45 -17.15
N PRO A 93 -49.02 -10.80 -17.01
CA PRO A 93 -47.75 -11.46 -17.26
C PRO A 93 -47.85 -12.70 -18.17
N ASN A 94 -46.75 -13.45 -18.27
CA ASN A 94 -46.66 -14.84 -18.73
C ASN A 94 -47.11 -15.13 -20.18
N SER A 95 -46.18 -15.66 -20.99
CA SER A 95 -46.15 -17.12 -21.17
C SER A 95 -44.97 -17.64 -22.01
N ALA A 96 -44.72 -18.94 -21.84
CA ALA A 96 -44.17 -19.88 -22.82
C ALA A 96 -42.84 -19.59 -23.54
N ARG A 97 -41.84 -20.38 -23.15
CA ARG A 97 -40.74 -20.85 -24.02
C ARG A 97 -41.27 -21.31 -25.39
N LEU A 98 -40.43 -21.18 -26.42
CA LEU A 98 -40.16 -22.29 -27.36
C LEU A 98 -38.73 -22.16 -27.90
N THR A 99 -38.14 -23.28 -28.32
CA THR A 99 -36.72 -23.38 -28.75
C THR A 99 -36.64 -23.85 -30.23
N PRO A 100 -35.48 -24.17 -30.83
CA PRO A 100 -35.11 -23.54 -32.10
C PRO A 100 -35.40 -24.43 -33.32
N ARG A 101 -35.33 -23.83 -34.52
CA ARG A 101 -35.11 -24.59 -35.76
C ARG A 101 -33.91 -24.05 -36.53
N SER A 102 -33.02 -24.97 -36.89
CA SER A 102 -32.03 -24.81 -37.93
C SER A 102 -32.68 -24.94 -39.31
N LEU A 103 -32.05 -24.33 -40.32
CA LEU A 103 -32.00 -24.86 -41.69
C LEU A 103 -30.81 -24.20 -42.41
N SER A 104 -30.32 -24.82 -43.47
CA SER A 104 -29.05 -24.45 -44.10
C SER A 104 -29.10 -24.54 -45.62
N SER A 105 -28.06 -23.97 -46.25
CA SER A 105 -27.50 -24.26 -47.58
C SER A 105 -27.95 -23.44 -48.83
N ILE A 106 -26.97 -22.68 -49.38
CA ILE A 106 -26.44 -22.72 -50.78
C ILE A 106 -27.36 -22.16 -51.91
N PRO A 107 -26.86 -21.64 -53.08
CA PRO A 107 -25.49 -21.40 -53.62
C PRO A 107 -25.19 -19.90 -53.96
N GLY A 108 -24.12 -19.58 -54.73
CA GLY A 108 -23.98 -18.23 -55.34
C GLY A 108 -22.75 -17.94 -56.24
N ALA A 109 -21.59 -17.68 -55.62
CA ALA A 109 -20.23 -17.51 -56.21
C ALA A 109 -19.98 -16.64 -57.48
N ARG A 110 -19.22 -15.54 -57.34
CA ARG A 110 -18.03 -15.11 -58.16
C ARG A 110 -17.52 -13.70 -57.74
N ARG A 111 -16.31 -13.25 -58.08
CA ARG A 111 -14.91 -13.66 -57.75
C ARG A 111 -13.95 -12.52 -58.19
N ASN A 112 -12.72 -12.46 -57.66
CA ASN A 112 -11.55 -11.58 -58.04
C ASN A 112 -11.45 -10.20 -57.34
N LYS A 113 -10.25 -9.66 -57.02
CA LYS A 113 -8.90 -10.23 -56.72
C LYS A 113 -7.97 -9.10 -56.19
N LEU A 114 -6.73 -9.46 -55.79
CA LEU A 114 -5.62 -8.58 -55.38
C LEU A 114 -5.78 -7.95 -53.97
N TRP A 115 -4.75 -7.77 -53.14
CA TRP A 115 -3.36 -8.30 -53.12
C TRP A 115 -2.98 -8.65 -51.67
N ASN A 116 -1.89 -9.37 -51.43
CA ASN A 116 -1.52 -9.86 -50.10
C ASN A 116 0.01 -9.71 -49.86
N SER A 117 0.44 -9.44 -48.62
CA SER A 117 1.86 -9.43 -48.24
C SER A 117 2.03 -9.64 -46.74
N ALA A 118 2.68 -10.75 -46.37
CA ALA A 118 3.09 -11.08 -45.01
C ALA A 118 4.41 -11.84 -45.07
N ALA A 119 5.30 -11.62 -44.10
CA ALA A 119 6.61 -12.27 -44.02
C ALA A 119 6.59 -13.45 -43.03
N ALA A 120 7.43 -14.46 -43.30
CA ALA A 120 7.64 -15.61 -42.42
C ALA A 120 8.58 -15.24 -41.24
N TRP A 121 9.01 -16.14 -40.35
CA TRP A 121 9.84 -17.34 -40.61
C TRP A 121 9.43 -18.55 -39.75
N THR A 122 9.73 -19.75 -40.25
CA THR A 122 9.49 -21.04 -39.58
C THR A 122 10.72 -21.93 -39.71
N ALA A 123 10.94 -22.83 -38.75
CA ALA A 123 12.03 -23.81 -38.79
C ALA A 123 11.89 -24.81 -39.95
N ALA A 124 13.02 -25.39 -40.37
CA ALA A 124 13.09 -26.45 -41.37
C ALA A 124 13.73 -27.72 -40.79
N SER A 125 13.16 -28.88 -41.13
CA SER A 125 13.75 -30.19 -40.93
C SER A 125 13.53 -31.03 -42.20
N THR A 126 14.52 -31.83 -42.57
CA THR A 126 14.50 -32.68 -43.77
C THR A 126 15.25 -33.98 -43.51
N SER A 127 14.77 -35.08 -44.07
CA SER A 127 15.32 -36.42 -43.93
C SER A 127 15.88 -36.96 -45.26
N GLY A 128 16.90 -37.82 -45.17
CA GLY A 128 17.60 -38.50 -46.26
C GLY A 128 18.46 -39.63 -45.67
N SER A 129 18.85 -40.65 -46.46
CA SER A 129 18.99 -42.00 -45.91
C SER A 129 20.14 -42.90 -46.45
N ILE A 130 20.59 -43.82 -45.57
CA ILE A 130 21.22 -45.15 -45.82
C ILE A 130 22.76 -45.24 -46.02
N SER A 131 23.32 -46.36 -45.52
CA SER A 131 24.72 -46.87 -45.59
C SER A 131 25.75 -46.20 -44.66
N THR A 132 26.64 -46.88 -43.90
CA THR A 132 26.92 -48.33 -43.69
C THR A 132 27.55 -48.56 -42.29
N SER A 133 27.54 -49.79 -41.76
CA SER A 133 28.15 -50.22 -40.46
C SER A 133 29.48 -51.00 -40.70
N PRO A 134 30.29 -51.51 -39.71
CA PRO A 134 29.99 -51.85 -38.30
C PRO A 134 31.13 -51.48 -37.26
N PRO A 135 31.51 -52.25 -36.19
CA PRO A 135 31.23 -51.79 -34.81
C PRO A 135 32.35 -51.90 -33.74
N VAL A 136 32.31 -51.08 -32.66
CA VAL A 136 33.08 -51.34 -31.41
C VAL A 136 32.28 -51.05 -30.13
N ARG A 137 32.42 -52.01 -29.20
CA ARG A 137 31.98 -52.23 -27.81
C ARG A 137 31.62 -51.04 -26.87
N ARG A 138 30.73 -51.32 -25.92
CA ARG A 138 30.56 -50.63 -24.62
C ARG A 138 31.71 -50.94 -23.65
N PRO A 139 31.88 -50.13 -22.58
CA PRO A 139 31.99 -50.65 -21.21
C PRO A 139 30.85 -50.14 -20.28
N ASP A 140 30.93 -50.44 -18.99
CA ASP A 140 29.82 -50.45 -18.03
C ASP A 140 29.79 -49.26 -17.04
N ASN A 141 28.85 -49.30 -16.08
CA ASN A 141 28.62 -48.29 -15.05
C ASN A 141 29.75 -48.16 -14.01
N SER A 142 30.00 -46.92 -13.55
CA SER A 142 30.40 -46.63 -12.17
C SER A 142 30.15 -45.15 -11.81
N ASP A 143 29.33 -44.93 -10.79
CA ASP A 143 29.31 -43.84 -9.79
C ASP A 143 29.84 -42.43 -10.14
N ILE A 144 28.97 -41.42 -9.95
CA ILE A 144 29.34 -40.00 -9.94
C ILE A 144 29.03 -39.42 -8.55
N GLU A 145 30.05 -39.34 -7.69
CA GLU A 145 30.00 -38.45 -6.52
C GLU A 145 30.32 -37.01 -6.94
N ILE A 146 29.58 -36.05 -6.37
CA ILE A 146 29.86 -34.61 -6.52
C ILE A 146 30.36 -34.10 -5.16
N SER A 147 31.65 -33.77 -5.07
CA SER A 147 32.19 -32.95 -3.99
C SER A 147 32.83 -31.68 -4.56
N CYS A 148 32.47 -30.53 -3.99
CA CYS A 148 33.10 -29.26 -4.34
C CYS A 148 34.44 -29.14 -3.60
N ASN A 149 35.55 -29.10 -4.33
CA ASN A 149 36.87 -28.96 -3.71
C ASN A 149 37.39 -27.52 -3.85
N ALA A 150 37.92 -26.96 -2.76
CA ALA A 150 38.38 -25.58 -2.70
C ALA A 150 39.87 -25.48 -3.09
N SER A 151 40.21 -24.55 -3.98
CA SER A 151 41.57 -24.39 -4.50
C SER A 151 42.51 -23.68 -3.52
N LYS A 152 43.71 -24.25 -3.35
CA LYS A 152 44.92 -23.64 -2.78
C LYS A 152 46.15 -24.14 -3.56
N ILE A 153 47.34 -23.59 -3.24
CA ILE A 153 48.67 -23.80 -3.86
C ILE A 153 48.89 -22.89 -5.08
N SER A 154 50.02 -22.18 -5.26
CA SER A 154 51.00 -21.65 -4.28
C SER A 154 51.75 -20.41 -4.89
N PRO A 155 53.02 -20.03 -4.60
CA PRO A 155 53.40 -18.61 -4.51
C PRO A 155 54.29 -18.12 -5.69
N ASP A 156 54.70 -16.85 -5.68
CA ASP A 156 56.12 -16.46 -5.45
C ASP A 156 56.30 -14.92 -5.48
N ASP A 157 57.53 -14.49 -5.19
CA ASP A 157 58.13 -13.14 -5.32
C ASP A 157 57.55 -11.95 -4.52
N ASN A 158 58.09 -11.83 -3.30
CA ASN A 158 58.80 -10.65 -2.76
C ASN A 158 58.68 -9.30 -3.50
N ASP A 159 58.42 -8.23 -2.73
CA ASP A 159 59.50 -7.28 -2.44
C ASP A 159 59.29 -6.58 -1.08
N THR A 160 60.35 -6.11 -0.43
CA THR A 160 60.31 -5.61 0.96
C THR A 160 60.62 -4.10 1.08
N ASN A 161 59.98 -3.40 2.03
CA ASN A 161 60.69 -2.80 3.18
C ASN A 161 59.80 -1.91 4.08
N ASP A 162 60.18 -1.93 5.35
CA ASP A 162 59.65 -1.25 6.53
C ASP A 162 59.59 0.30 6.48
N ILE A 163 58.89 0.91 7.44
CA ILE A 163 59.54 1.55 8.62
C ILE A 163 58.49 1.98 9.69
N ASN A 164 58.70 1.43 10.90
CA ASN A 164 58.40 1.85 12.30
C ASN A 164 57.45 3.04 12.62
N GLY A 165 56.75 2.93 13.78
CA GLY A 165 55.92 4.04 14.34
C GLY A 165 55.28 3.82 15.72
N ASP A 166 56.04 3.33 16.71
CA ASP A 166 55.62 2.97 18.09
C ASP A 166 54.48 3.75 18.77
N LYS A 167 53.65 3.03 19.57
CA LYS A 167 53.62 3.25 21.04
C LYS A 167 52.94 2.17 21.89
N ASN A 168 53.72 1.73 22.88
CA ASN A 168 53.37 0.99 24.11
C ASN A 168 52.33 1.75 24.99
N TYR A 169 51.78 1.25 26.10
CA TYR A 169 52.20 0.15 27.01
C TYR A 169 50.99 -0.61 27.62
N SER A 170 51.27 -1.61 28.46
CA SER A 170 50.33 -2.58 29.02
C SER A 170 50.57 -2.87 30.51
N ILE A 171 49.67 -3.66 31.12
CA ILE A 171 49.82 -4.39 32.39
C ILE A 171 49.65 -3.58 33.70
N SER A 172 48.64 -3.98 34.47
CA SER A 172 48.82 -4.39 35.87
C SER A 172 47.82 -5.50 36.20
N ALA A 173 48.29 -6.59 36.81
CA ALA A 173 47.47 -7.71 37.28
C ALA A 173 48.14 -8.32 38.53
N VAL A 174 47.35 -8.78 39.50
CA VAL A 174 47.81 -9.51 40.69
C VAL A 174 46.76 -10.56 41.05
N ASP A 175 47.12 -11.83 40.82
CA ASP A 175 46.94 -13.04 41.64
C ASP A 175 45.63 -13.33 42.42
N GLY A 176 45.22 -14.61 42.58
CA GLY A 176 45.83 -15.85 42.07
C GLY A 176 45.24 -17.10 42.75
N GLY A 177 45.49 -18.29 42.17
CA GLY A 177 45.04 -19.57 42.74
C GLY A 177 45.33 -20.77 41.83
N ALA A 178 45.96 -21.82 42.38
CA ALA A 178 46.42 -23.03 41.66
C ALA A 178 45.27 -23.76 40.92
N ASN A 179 45.41 -24.28 39.69
CA ASN A 179 46.46 -25.13 39.07
C ASN A 179 46.41 -26.61 39.48
N GLU A 180 45.85 -27.45 38.61
CA GLU A 180 46.41 -28.77 38.29
C GLU A 180 46.01 -29.25 36.87
N LYS A 181 46.68 -30.27 36.33
CA LYS A 181 46.58 -30.70 34.92
C LYS A 181 46.40 -32.21 34.78
N ARG A 182 45.53 -32.65 33.87
CA ARG A 182 45.67 -33.81 32.94
C ARG A 182 44.53 -33.77 31.91
N SER A 183 44.80 -33.75 30.61
CA SER A 183 44.98 -34.90 29.69
C SER A 183 43.73 -35.80 29.55
N GLN A 184 43.25 -36.18 28.37
CA GLN A 184 43.81 -36.02 27.01
C GLN A 184 42.74 -36.33 25.92
N LEU A 185 43.09 -36.05 24.66
CA LEU A 185 42.52 -36.61 23.42
C LEU A 185 41.11 -36.15 22.96
N THR A 186 40.86 -36.37 21.67
CA THR A 186 39.85 -35.70 20.82
C THR A 186 38.88 -36.70 20.13
N PRO A 187 37.73 -36.23 19.60
CA PRO A 187 36.66 -37.11 19.08
C PRO A 187 36.78 -37.42 17.59
N GLN A 188 36.02 -38.41 17.09
CA GLN A 188 35.76 -38.62 15.64
C GLN A 188 34.48 -39.43 15.34
N HIS A 189 33.75 -39.00 14.29
CA HIS A 189 32.92 -39.80 13.34
C HIS A 189 31.70 -40.60 13.82
N ALA A 190 30.66 -40.88 13.00
CA ALA A 190 30.21 -40.35 11.69
C ALA A 190 28.71 -40.70 11.44
N CYS A 191 28.17 -40.42 10.24
CA CYS A 191 26.74 -40.55 9.87
C CYS A 191 26.51 -41.48 8.66
N GLY A 192 25.29 -42.04 8.53
CA GLY A 192 24.72 -42.76 7.37
C GLY A 192 23.47 -43.56 7.78
N THR A 193 22.53 -43.94 6.91
CA THR A 193 22.26 -43.63 5.48
C THR A 193 20.79 -44.01 5.14
N SER A 194 20.30 -43.70 3.93
CA SER A 194 18.88 -43.85 3.51
C SER A 194 18.59 -45.03 2.57
N ALA A 195 17.36 -45.58 2.58
CA ALA A 195 16.74 -46.32 1.45
C ALA A 195 15.20 -46.49 1.60
N GLU A 196 14.49 -46.78 0.50
CA GLU A 196 13.04 -47.05 0.43
C GLU A 196 12.72 -48.47 -0.10
N SER A 197 11.48 -48.96 0.12
CA SER A 197 10.51 -49.40 -0.93
C SER A 197 9.75 -50.74 -0.80
N SER A 198 8.41 -50.65 -0.91
CA SER A 198 7.46 -51.56 -1.62
C SER A 198 6.99 -52.94 -1.06
N GLY A 199 5.74 -53.32 -1.42
CA GLY A 199 5.07 -54.65 -1.24
C GLY A 199 4.16 -54.76 0.00
N GLN A 200 2.81 -54.66 -0.01
CA GLN A 200 1.75 -55.49 -0.66
C GLN A 200 1.75 -56.98 -0.21
N THR A 201 0.65 -57.65 0.20
CA THR A 201 -0.80 -57.39 0.01
C THR A 201 -1.73 -58.17 0.99
N ARG A 202 -2.98 -57.69 1.22
CA ARG A 202 -4.24 -58.44 1.61
C ARG A 202 -4.29 -59.19 2.98
N ALA A 203 -5.19 -58.86 3.93
CA ALA A 203 -6.64 -59.21 4.04
C ALA A 203 -6.89 -60.52 4.84
N ALA A 204 -7.92 -60.72 5.70
CA ALA A 204 -9.04 -59.88 6.21
C ALA A 204 -9.70 -60.49 7.48
N CYS A 205 -10.77 -59.84 7.98
CA CYS A 205 -11.94 -60.38 8.71
C CYS A 205 -11.98 -60.53 10.26
N ARG A 206 -12.97 -59.80 10.81
CA ARG A 206 -13.92 -60.13 11.91
C ARG A 206 -13.51 -59.92 13.38
N ALA A 207 -14.56 -59.78 14.20
CA ALA A 207 -14.55 -59.31 15.59
C ALA A 207 -15.29 -60.29 16.52
N ALA A 208 -15.19 -60.09 17.83
CA ALA A 208 -15.93 -60.83 18.86
C ALA A 208 -16.48 -59.90 19.96
N HIS A 209 -17.68 -60.21 20.45
CA HIS A 209 -18.32 -59.59 21.63
C HIS A 209 -18.44 -60.62 22.76
N ILE A 210 -18.37 -60.16 24.02
CA ILE A 210 -18.96 -60.65 25.29
C ILE A 210 -18.66 -59.51 26.29
N LYS A 211 -19.56 -58.80 27.01
CA LYS A 211 -20.88 -59.00 27.64
C LYS A 211 -20.80 -59.53 29.10
N LEU A 212 -21.52 -58.86 30.01
CA LEU A 212 -21.32 -58.85 31.49
C LEU A 212 -22.43 -59.60 32.27
N HIS A 213 -22.14 -60.03 33.50
CA HIS A 213 -23.07 -60.15 34.65
C HIS A 213 -22.26 -59.98 35.98
N PHE A 214 -22.65 -59.10 36.93
CA PHE A 214 -23.41 -59.33 38.20
C PHE A 214 -22.70 -60.24 39.26
N SER A 215 -22.75 -60.02 40.59
CA SER A 215 -23.65 -59.23 41.48
C SER A 215 -22.96 -58.70 42.79
N GLU A 216 -23.73 -58.26 43.80
CA GLU A 216 -23.34 -57.40 44.97
C GLU A 216 -23.22 -58.14 46.34
N THR A 217 -22.66 -57.47 47.39
CA THR A 217 -23.14 -57.48 48.82
C THR A 217 -22.34 -56.50 49.74
N GLN A 218 -22.66 -56.36 51.05
CA GLN A 218 -22.38 -55.15 51.89
C GLN A 218 -21.72 -55.35 53.29
N GLY A 219 -20.91 -54.36 53.74
CA GLY A 219 -20.75 -53.86 55.15
C GLY A 219 -19.87 -54.63 56.16
N PRO A 220 -19.63 -54.11 57.41
CA PRO A 220 -19.84 -52.75 57.96
C PRO A 220 -18.62 -52.16 58.78
N GLU A 221 -18.86 -51.31 59.79
CA GLU A 221 -17.99 -50.26 60.41
C GLU A 221 -16.94 -50.66 61.49
N THR A 222 -15.94 -49.80 61.77
CA THR A 222 -15.54 -49.20 63.09
C THR A 222 -14.28 -48.29 62.97
N ALA A 223 -13.74 -47.72 64.08
CA ALA A 223 -12.70 -46.66 64.11
C ALA A 223 -11.57 -46.96 65.16
N SER A 224 -10.57 -46.13 65.53
CA SER A 224 -10.31 -44.66 65.45
C SER A 224 -8.82 -44.30 65.74
N GLU A 225 -8.47 -42.99 65.86
CA GLU A 225 -7.16 -42.39 66.27
C GLU A 225 -5.97 -42.50 65.28
N SER A 226 -4.96 -41.59 65.20
CA SER A 226 -4.87 -40.13 65.52
C SER A 226 -3.64 -39.46 64.85
N LEU A 227 -3.57 -38.10 64.86
CA LEU A 227 -2.38 -37.21 64.73
C LEU A 227 -1.57 -37.06 63.41
N GLN A 228 -2.02 -36.09 62.58
CA GLN A 228 -1.26 -34.94 61.99
C GLN A 228 -0.01 -35.11 61.06
N ALA A 229 -0.29 -35.00 59.75
CA ALA A 229 0.28 -34.02 58.77
C ALA A 229 1.75 -34.13 58.25
N PRO A 230 2.10 -33.54 57.08
CA PRO A 230 1.24 -32.90 56.05
C PRO A 230 1.26 -33.60 54.67
N ASP A 231 0.18 -33.46 53.88
CA ASP A 231 0.00 -34.14 52.59
C ASP A 231 0.86 -33.59 51.43
N LEU A 232 1.57 -34.50 50.75
CA LEU A 232 2.28 -34.21 49.49
C LEU A 232 1.46 -34.63 48.26
N CYS A 233 0.52 -33.77 47.89
CA CYS A 233 -0.02 -33.58 46.53
C CYS A 233 -0.24 -34.84 45.64
N ILE A 234 -1.17 -35.73 46.02
CA ILE A 234 -1.76 -36.70 45.09
C ILE A 234 -3.29 -36.59 45.12
N GLN A 235 -3.86 -35.62 44.38
CA GLN A 235 -5.21 -35.74 43.81
C GLN A 235 -5.57 -34.60 42.84
N ARG A 236 -5.63 -34.93 41.54
CA ARG A 236 -6.88 -35.00 40.75
C ARG A 236 -6.55 -35.22 39.27
N ARG A 237 -7.20 -36.22 38.65
CA ARG A 237 -7.32 -36.27 37.18
C ARG A 237 -8.34 -35.21 36.78
N CYS A 238 -7.89 -34.00 36.45
CA CYS A 238 -8.76 -33.03 35.80
C CYS A 238 -9.16 -33.57 34.42
N THR A 239 -10.43 -33.93 34.27
CA THR A 239 -11.05 -34.19 32.97
C THR A 239 -11.00 -32.90 32.16
N ALA A 240 -10.22 -32.90 31.07
CA ALA A 240 -9.88 -31.71 30.29
C ALA A 240 -11.03 -31.13 29.44
N ALA A 241 -12.29 -31.35 29.85
CA ALA A 241 -13.49 -30.91 29.17
C ALA A 241 -14.10 -29.62 29.75
N GLU A 242 -13.89 -29.33 31.04
CA GLU A 242 -14.62 -28.27 31.77
C GLU A 242 -13.76 -27.04 32.12
N ALA A 243 -12.44 -27.12 31.98
CA ALA A 243 -11.52 -26.00 32.25
C ALA A 243 -11.28 -25.08 31.03
N GLY A 244 -11.85 -25.39 29.86
CA GLY A 244 -11.58 -24.68 28.60
C GLY A 244 -12.38 -23.38 28.39
N GLY A 245 -13.51 -23.20 29.09
CA GLY A 245 -14.46 -22.11 28.78
C GLY A 245 -14.08 -20.72 29.31
N ALA A 246 -13.17 -20.63 30.29
CA ALA A 246 -12.98 -19.40 31.08
C ALA A 246 -11.97 -18.38 30.49
N LEU A 247 -11.23 -18.73 29.44
CA LEU A 247 -10.15 -17.88 28.89
C LEU A 247 -10.54 -17.10 27.60
N LEU A 248 -11.78 -17.22 27.15
CA LEU A 248 -12.33 -16.54 25.96
C LEU A 248 -13.63 -15.78 26.28
N GLY A 249 -13.85 -15.40 27.55
CA GLY A 249 -15.14 -15.02 28.13
C GLY A 249 -15.98 -13.99 27.34
N ASP A 250 -15.35 -13.01 26.71
CA ASP A 250 -16.01 -11.97 25.89
C ASP A 250 -15.65 -12.03 24.39
N MET A 251 -14.77 -12.96 23.97
CA MET A 251 -14.39 -13.13 22.56
C MET A 251 -15.13 -14.30 21.91
N ALA A 252 -16.46 -14.24 21.91
CA ALA A 252 -17.29 -15.18 21.16
C ALA A 252 -17.04 -15.01 19.64
N PRO A 253 -16.48 -16.02 18.94
CA PRO A 253 -16.07 -15.85 17.55
C PRO A 253 -17.28 -15.76 16.63
N VAL A 254 -17.24 -14.82 15.68
CA VAL A 254 -18.34 -14.62 14.72
C VAL A 254 -18.26 -15.68 13.62
N GLN A 255 -18.95 -16.79 13.86
CA GLN A 255 -19.17 -17.84 12.87
C GLN A 255 -20.04 -17.31 11.72
N HIS A 256 -19.49 -17.28 10.52
CA HIS A 256 -20.22 -16.94 9.29
C HIS A 256 -19.94 -17.94 8.17
N ALA A 257 -20.82 -17.99 7.16
CA ALA A 257 -20.62 -18.84 5.98
C ALA A 257 -19.43 -18.35 5.12
N PRO A 258 -18.73 -19.25 4.39
CA PRO A 258 -17.69 -18.85 3.44
C PRO A 258 -18.18 -17.82 2.40
N PHE A 259 -17.31 -16.90 1.99
CA PHE A 259 -17.67 -15.73 1.18
C PHE A 259 -16.71 -15.50 -0.01
N GLY A 260 -17.23 -14.97 -1.12
CA GLY A 260 -16.49 -14.69 -2.35
C GLY A 260 -16.23 -15.92 -3.23
N ASP A 261 -15.34 -15.79 -4.23
CA ASP A 261 -14.98 -16.86 -5.19
C ASP A 261 -14.29 -18.10 -4.55
N LEU A 262 -13.88 -18.02 -3.29
CA LEU A 262 -13.11 -19.03 -2.55
C LEU A 262 -11.80 -19.48 -3.25
N ILE A 263 -11.23 -18.65 -4.12
CA ILE A 263 -9.89 -18.89 -4.69
C ILE A 263 -8.85 -18.96 -3.56
N PRO A 264 -7.94 -19.95 -3.56
CA PRO A 264 -6.87 -20.04 -2.56
C PRO A 264 -6.09 -18.73 -2.44
N TRP A 265 -6.11 -18.15 -1.23
CA TRP A 265 -5.52 -16.85 -0.87
C TRP A 265 -6.07 -15.63 -1.62
N GLY A 266 -7.10 -15.79 -2.47
CA GLY A 266 -7.74 -14.70 -3.21
C GLY A 266 -8.62 -13.79 -2.34
N ASP A 267 -8.93 -14.19 -1.12
CA ASP A 267 -9.47 -13.33 -0.05
C ASP A 267 -8.80 -13.75 1.28
N PRO A 268 -8.80 -12.89 2.33
CA PRO A 268 -8.27 -13.21 3.65
C PRO A 268 -8.84 -14.50 4.25
N SER A 269 -8.06 -15.20 5.08
CA SER A 269 -8.41 -16.49 5.70
C SER A 269 -9.81 -16.52 6.34
N TRP A 270 -10.15 -15.48 7.12
CA TRP A 270 -11.45 -15.40 7.80
C TRP A 270 -12.65 -15.44 6.85
N TYR A 271 -12.51 -15.02 5.58
CA TYR A 271 -13.58 -15.12 4.58
C TYR A 271 -14.02 -16.57 4.33
N ARG A 272 -13.19 -17.57 4.65
CA ARG A 272 -13.50 -19.01 4.54
C ARG A 272 -14.21 -19.57 5.79
N GLY A 273 -14.54 -18.73 6.78
CA GLY A 273 -15.09 -19.16 8.07
C GLY A 273 -14.04 -19.66 9.05
N GLU A 274 -12.77 -19.30 8.84
CA GLU A 274 -11.67 -19.61 9.78
C GLU A 274 -11.77 -18.73 11.03
N PHE A 275 -11.34 -19.28 12.18
CA PHE A 275 -11.39 -18.57 13.46
C PHE A 275 -10.56 -17.29 13.43
N THR A 276 -11.12 -16.22 13.99
CA THR A 276 -10.49 -14.91 14.09
C THR A 276 -10.99 -14.17 15.35
N PRO A 277 -10.10 -13.50 16.11
CA PRO A 277 -10.49 -12.64 17.23
C PRO A 277 -10.81 -11.20 16.78
N TYR A 278 -10.65 -10.87 15.49
CA TYR A 278 -10.67 -9.49 15.00
C TYR A 278 -12.05 -9.02 14.48
N TYR A 279 -12.93 -9.94 14.05
CA TYR A 279 -14.12 -9.59 13.28
C TYR A 279 -15.45 -9.85 13.98
N THR A 280 -16.36 -8.88 13.85
CA THR A 280 -17.70 -8.85 14.44
C THR A 280 -18.78 -9.14 13.38
N ALA A 281 -20.04 -9.29 13.81
CA ALA A 281 -21.16 -9.43 12.88
C ALA A 281 -21.35 -8.17 12.01
N SER A 282 -21.02 -6.98 12.54
CA SER A 282 -21.03 -5.73 11.77
C SER A 282 -19.94 -5.75 10.68
N HIS A 283 -18.73 -6.23 10.99
CA HIS A 283 -17.66 -6.44 10.00
C HIS A 283 -18.07 -7.41 8.88
N VAL A 284 -18.76 -8.50 9.22
CA VAL A 284 -19.29 -9.49 8.24
C VAL A 284 -20.34 -8.88 7.32
N ALA A 285 -21.28 -8.09 7.87
CA ALA A 285 -22.33 -7.44 7.09
C ALA A 285 -21.77 -6.29 6.22
N TRP A 286 -20.84 -5.51 6.76
CA TRP A 286 -20.16 -4.43 6.05
C TRP A 286 -19.37 -4.93 4.85
N ARG A 287 -18.57 -6.00 5.01
CA ARG A 287 -17.87 -6.69 3.91
C ARG A 287 -18.80 -6.99 2.74
N ALA A 288 -19.97 -7.57 3.00
CA ALA A 288 -20.93 -7.92 1.95
C ALA A 288 -21.44 -6.68 1.19
N ARG A 289 -21.76 -5.60 1.91
CA ARG A 289 -22.22 -4.32 1.33
C ARG A 289 -21.14 -3.65 0.46
N VAL A 290 -19.88 -3.64 0.90
CA VAL A 290 -18.79 -3.04 0.11
C VAL A 290 -18.46 -3.91 -1.11
N ARG A 291 -18.40 -5.25 -0.96
CA ARG A 291 -18.20 -6.20 -2.08
C ARG A 291 -19.22 -5.98 -3.20
N GLU A 292 -20.51 -5.91 -2.86
CA GLU A 292 -21.60 -5.70 -3.82
C GLU A 292 -21.42 -4.41 -4.61
N PHE A 293 -21.13 -3.28 -3.94
CA PHE A 293 -20.86 -2.02 -4.62
C PHE A 293 -19.62 -2.10 -5.52
N VAL A 294 -18.54 -2.73 -5.07
CA VAL A 294 -17.30 -2.84 -5.85
C VAL A 294 -17.49 -3.72 -7.09
N GLU A 295 -18.23 -4.82 -6.99
CA GLU A 295 -18.47 -5.73 -8.13
C GLU A 295 -19.48 -5.16 -9.15
N LEU A 296 -20.45 -4.35 -8.72
CA LEU A 296 -21.46 -3.76 -9.61
C LEU A 296 -21.03 -2.40 -10.22
N GLU A 297 -20.44 -1.51 -9.42
CA GLU A 297 -20.23 -0.10 -9.81
C GLU A 297 -18.76 0.25 -10.13
N ILE A 298 -17.79 -0.48 -9.58
CA ILE A 298 -16.36 -0.15 -9.71
C ILE A 298 -15.64 -1.08 -10.70
N ILE A 299 -15.65 -2.39 -10.46
CA ILE A 299 -14.90 -3.38 -11.24
C ILE A 299 -15.19 -3.32 -12.76
N PRO A 300 -16.45 -3.22 -13.23
CA PRO A 300 -16.75 -3.18 -14.67
C PRO A 300 -16.17 -1.95 -15.38
N ASN A 301 -15.98 -0.85 -14.66
CA ASN A 301 -15.60 0.45 -15.22
C ASN A 301 -14.12 0.80 -15.03
N ALA A 302 -13.41 0.09 -14.14
CA ALA A 302 -12.05 0.43 -13.71
C ALA A 302 -11.00 0.47 -14.85
N HIS A 303 -11.20 -0.28 -15.94
CA HIS A 303 -10.33 -0.18 -17.12
C HIS A 303 -10.56 1.09 -17.93
N GLU A 304 -11.82 1.46 -18.16
CA GLU A 304 -12.17 2.67 -18.91
C GLU A 304 -11.72 3.93 -18.16
N TRP A 305 -12.00 4.02 -16.85
CA TRP A 305 -11.58 5.16 -16.03
C TRP A 305 -10.06 5.32 -15.95
N ASP A 306 -9.33 4.21 -15.97
CA ASP A 306 -7.88 4.19 -16.02
C ASP A 306 -7.34 4.74 -17.35
N GLU A 307 -7.76 4.19 -18.50
CA GLU A 307 -7.35 4.70 -19.82
C GLU A 307 -7.78 6.16 -20.08
N ASN A 308 -8.99 6.55 -19.64
CA ASN A 308 -9.50 7.92 -19.72
C ASN A 308 -8.86 8.87 -18.70
N LYS A 309 -8.14 8.35 -17.69
CA LYS A 309 -7.41 9.11 -16.65
C LYS A 309 -8.30 10.03 -15.82
N ALA A 310 -9.57 9.66 -15.71
CA ALA A 310 -10.64 10.39 -15.04
C ALA A 310 -11.78 9.44 -14.67
N MET A 311 -12.63 9.85 -13.73
CA MET A 311 -13.84 9.13 -13.33
C MET A 311 -15.07 10.04 -13.49
N PRO A 312 -16.28 9.48 -13.71
CA PRO A 312 -17.52 10.25 -13.64
C PRO A 312 -17.71 10.84 -12.23
N LYS A 313 -18.32 12.04 -12.12
CA LYS A 313 -18.59 12.66 -10.81
C LYS A 313 -19.68 11.91 -10.04
N GLU A 314 -20.46 11.13 -10.76
CA GLU A 314 -21.62 10.39 -10.28
C GLU A 314 -21.22 9.26 -9.32
N ILE A 315 -20.03 8.67 -9.48
CA ILE A 315 -19.55 7.59 -8.60
C ILE A 315 -19.30 8.08 -7.16
N PHE A 316 -18.89 9.34 -6.97
CA PHE A 316 -18.73 9.95 -5.65
C PHE A 316 -20.06 10.01 -4.90
N ARG A 317 -21.14 10.43 -5.58
CA ARG A 317 -22.48 10.46 -4.99
C ARG A 317 -23.03 9.05 -4.73
N LYS A 318 -22.82 8.10 -5.65
CA LYS A 318 -23.19 6.69 -5.42
C LYS A 318 -22.46 6.11 -4.19
N ALA A 319 -21.15 6.32 -4.10
CA ALA A 319 -20.33 5.88 -2.96
C ALA A 319 -20.74 6.55 -1.63
N ALA A 320 -21.23 7.80 -1.68
CA ALA A 320 -21.81 8.46 -0.50
C ALA A 320 -23.15 7.84 -0.09
N GLN A 321 -24.03 7.53 -1.04
CA GLN A 321 -25.37 6.95 -0.80
C GLN A 321 -25.31 5.58 -0.12
N VAL A 322 -24.32 4.74 -0.46
CA VAL A 322 -24.07 3.45 0.22
C VAL A 322 -23.17 3.54 1.46
N GLY A 323 -22.71 4.75 1.81
CA GLY A 323 -21.98 5.05 3.05
C GLY A 323 -20.46 4.95 3.00
N LEU A 324 -19.87 4.68 1.83
CA LEU A 324 -18.43 4.43 1.71
C LEU A 324 -17.60 5.67 2.00
N LEU A 325 -18.00 6.85 1.50
CA LEU A 325 -17.21 8.09 1.70
C LEU A 325 -17.08 8.45 3.20
N ALA A 326 -18.16 8.27 3.97
CA ALA A 326 -18.18 8.53 5.41
C ALA A 326 -17.17 7.68 6.19
N CYS A 327 -16.82 6.51 5.67
CA CYS A 327 -16.01 5.50 6.35
C CYS A 327 -14.50 5.56 6.02
N THR A 328 -13.99 6.68 5.47
CA THR A 328 -12.56 6.83 5.07
C THR A 328 -11.78 7.93 5.79
N VAL A 329 -12.35 8.50 6.86
CA VAL A 329 -11.73 9.59 7.65
C VAL A 329 -11.19 9.11 9.01
N GLY A 330 -11.13 7.80 9.23
CA GLY A 330 -10.64 7.19 10.46
C GLY A 330 -11.48 7.45 11.71
N VAL A 331 -10.86 7.20 12.87
CA VAL A 331 -11.46 7.34 14.21
C VAL A 331 -10.85 8.58 14.92
N PRO A 332 -11.63 9.45 15.60
CA PRO A 332 -13.08 9.37 15.82
C PRO A 332 -13.90 9.56 14.54
N TRP A 333 -14.88 8.69 14.33
CA TRP A 333 -15.81 8.79 13.21
C TRP A 333 -16.70 10.03 13.41
N PRO A 334 -16.87 10.90 12.39
CA PRO A 334 -17.58 12.16 12.57
C PRO A 334 -19.10 11.96 12.50
N THR A 335 -19.69 11.28 13.49
CA THR A 335 -21.10 10.89 13.51
C THR A 335 -22.08 12.06 13.36
N GLU A 336 -21.68 13.30 13.65
CA GLU A 336 -22.49 14.52 13.41
C GLU A 336 -22.57 14.95 11.92
N TYR A 337 -21.68 14.47 11.05
CA TYR A 337 -21.70 14.72 9.59
C TYR A 337 -21.71 13.43 8.74
N ALA A 338 -21.50 12.26 9.35
CA ALA A 338 -21.49 10.97 8.67
C ALA A 338 -22.90 10.64 8.14
N GLY A 339 -22.95 10.15 6.90
CA GLY A 339 -24.16 9.59 6.30
C GLY A 339 -24.42 8.16 6.78
N PRO A 340 -25.04 7.29 5.95
CA PRO A 340 -25.12 5.87 6.27
C PRO A 340 -23.72 5.25 6.45
N GLY A 341 -23.64 4.19 7.24
CA GLY A 341 -22.41 3.46 7.52
C GLY A 341 -22.70 2.10 8.15
N PRO A 342 -21.70 1.46 8.78
CA PRO A 342 -21.89 0.28 9.62
C PRO A 342 -22.08 0.65 11.10
N ASP A 343 -22.78 -0.21 11.84
CA ASP A 343 -22.97 -0.04 13.28
C ASP A 343 -21.66 -0.29 14.03
N GLY A 344 -21.28 0.63 14.92
CA GLY A 344 -20.04 0.52 15.71
C GLY A 344 -18.76 0.64 14.87
N PHE A 345 -18.74 1.57 13.90
CA PHE A 345 -17.58 1.83 13.03
C PHE A 345 -16.26 1.98 13.81
N ASP A 346 -15.23 1.29 13.32
CA ASP A 346 -13.88 1.19 13.88
C ASP A 346 -12.84 1.03 12.75
N TYR A 347 -11.56 0.83 13.08
CA TYR A 347 -10.53 0.63 12.04
C TYR A 347 -10.65 -0.73 11.31
N PHE A 348 -11.39 -1.73 11.81
CA PHE A 348 -11.64 -2.97 11.06
C PHE A 348 -12.74 -2.79 9.99
N HIS A 349 -13.75 -1.95 10.23
CA HIS A 349 -14.69 -1.52 9.19
C HIS A 349 -13.96 -0.74 8.07
N GLU A 350 -13.03 0.15 8.43
CA GLU A 350 -12.23 0.90 7.46
C GLU A 350 -11.20 0.00 6.74
N LEU A 351 -10.61 -0.99 7.42
CA LEU A 351 -9.75 -2.02 6.79
C LEU A 351 -10.53 -2.77 5.70
N ILE A 352 -11.72 -3.26 6.04
CA ILE A 352 -12.60 -4.00 5.13
C ILE A 352 -12.99 -3.12 3.95
N LEU A 353 -13.31 -1.85 4.18
CA LEU A 353 -13.61 -0.90 3.11
C LEU A 353 -12.43 -0.76 2.14
N ILE A 354 -11.22 -0.52 2.65
CA ILE A 354 -10.03 -0.30 1.82
C ILE A 354 -9.59 -1.57 1.10
N ASP A 355 -9.70 -2.75 1.74
CA ASP A 355 -9.42 -4.06 1.14
C ASP A 355 -10.42 -4.34 0.00
N GLU A 356 -11.73 -4.26 0.27
CA GLU A 356 -12.77 -4.54 -0.73
C GLU A 356 -12.68 -3.57 -1.93
N LEU A 357 -12.55 -2.25 -1.70
CA LEU A 357 -12.34 -1.27 -2.77
C LEU A 357 -11.13 -1.59 -3.66
N SER A 358 -10.05 -2.07 -3.06
CA SER A 358 -8.80 -2.38 -3.76
C SER A 358 -8.89 -3.70 -4.58
N ARG A 359 -9.98 -4.49 -4.48
CA ARG A 359 -10.25 -5.62 -5.40
C ARG A 359 -10.38 -5.23 -6.87
N CYS A 360 -10.67 -3.96 -7.17
CA CYS A 360 -10.72 -3.45 -8.53
C CYS A 360 -9.39 -3.57 -9.28
N GLY A 361 -8.27 -3.68 -8.57
CA GLY A 361 -6.94 -3.73 -9.17
C GLY A 361 -6.57 -2.43 -9.89
N SER A 362 -6.97 -1.28 -9.34
CA SER A 362 -6.53 0.06 -9.75
C SER A 362 -6.35 0.95 -8.52
N GLY A 363 -5.09 1.28 -8.21
CA GLY A 363 -4.77 2.30 -7.21
C GLY A 363 -5.30 3.68 -7.63
N GLY A 364 -5.30 3.98 -8.93
CA GLY A 364 -5.86 5.22 -9.47
C GLY A 364 -7.32 5.46 -9.11
N VAL A 365 -8.17 4.43 -9.17
CA VAL A 365 -9.60 4.53 -8.83
C VAL A 365 -9.80 4.68 -7.32
N VAL A 366 -9.09 3.89 -6.51
CA VAL A 366 -9.14 3.99 -5.04
C VAL A 366 -8.68 5.39 -4.57
N TRP A 367 -7.58 5.89 -5.12
CA TRP A 367 -7.07 7.22 -4.80
C TRP A 367 -7.95 8.36 -5.30
N GLY A 368 -8.51 8.23 -6.50
CA GLY A 368 -9.42 9.22 -7.06
C GLY A 368 -10.69 9.40 -6.24
N LEU A 369 -11.29 8.27 -5.80
CA LEU A 369 -12.56 8.27 -5.08
C LEU A 369 -12.41 8.60 -3.58
N PHE A 370 -11.36 8.09 -2.94
CA PHE A 370 -11.17 8.19 -1.48
C PHE A 370 -9.83 8.79 -1.05
N GLY A 371 -8.77 8.65 -1.86
CA GLY A 371 -7.41 9.05 -1.47
C GLY A 371 -7.26 10.53 -1.15
N GLY A 372 -7.91 11.43 -1.88
CA GLY A 372 -7.94 12.87 -1.52
C GLY A 372 -8.78 13.17 -0.27
N LEU A 373 -9.82 12.37 -0.01
CA LEU A 373 -10.75 12.51 1.11
C LEU A 373 -10.09 12.11 2.44
N SER A 374 -9.44 10.93 2.48
CA SER A 374 -8.81 10.37 3.69
C SER A 374 -7.58 11.12 4.21
N ILE A 375 -7.02 12.01 3.39
CA ILE A 375 -5.87 12.86 3.79
C ILE A 375 -6.24 14.35 3.85
N GLY A 376 -7.13 14.83 2.97
CA GLY A 376 -7.51 16.24 2.89
C GLY A 376 -8.54 16.68 3.93
N LEU A 377 -9.47 15.79 4.31
CA LEU A 377 -10.58 16.11 5.20
C LEU A 377 -10.29 15.98 6.71
N PRO A 378 -9.48 15.02 7.21
CA PRO A 378 -9.24 14.88 8.64
C PRO A 378 -8.68 16.13 9.34
N PRO A 379 -7.80 16.96 8.74
CA PRO A 379 -7.38 18.22 9.37
C PRO A 379 -8.54 19.19 9.62
N ILE A 380 -9.55 19.20 8.74
CA ILE A 380 -10.76 20.02 8.91
C ILE A 380 -11.62 19.44 10.04
N VAL A 381 -11.92 18.14 9.98
CA VAL A 381 -12.71 17.43 11.00
C VAL A 381 -12.16 17.62 12.41
N ASN A 382 -10.83 17.54 12.58
CA ASN A 382 -10.20 17.56 13.90
C ASN A 382 -9.79 18.96 14.39
N PHE A 383 -9.49 19.92 13.50
CA PHE A 383 -8.85 21.18 13.90
C PHE A 383 -9.49 22.48 13.36
N ALA A 384 -10.37 22.42 12.36
CA ALA A 384 -11.01 23.63 11.84
C ALA A 384 -12.10 24.19 12.78
N SER A 385 -12.46 25.46 12.56
CA SER A 385 -13.59 26.11 13.24
C SER A 385 -14.91 25.38 12.96
N LYS A 386 -15.88 25.43 13.89
CA LYS A 386 -17.16 24.73 13.71
C LYS A 386 -17.85 25.16 12.40
N ALA A 387 -17.87 26.45 12.09
CA ALA A 387 -18.45 26.98 10.85
C ALA A 387 -17.79 26.42 9.57
N MET A 388 -16.48 26.11 9.59
CA MET A 388 -15.82 25.44 8.47
C MET A 388 -16.22 23.95 8.41
N ARG A 389 -16.29 23.26 9.55
CA ARG A 389 -16.70 21.83 9.59
C ARG A 389 -18.13 21.63 9.11
N ASP A 390 -19.05 22.43 9.63
CA ASP A 390 -20.48 22.43 9.31
C ASP A 390 -20.76 22.62 7.81
N ARG A 391 -19.89 23.37 7.12
CA ARG A 391 -19.93 23.54 5.65
C ARG A 391 -19.25 22.39 4.91
N VAL A 392 -17.95 22.20 5.15
CA VAL A 392 -17.09 21.42 4.24
C VAL A 392 -17.24 19.92 4.43
N VAL A 393 -17.49 19.44 5.65
CA VAL A 393 -17.55 17.98 5.91
C VAL A 393 -18.78 17.35 5.25
N PRO A 394 -20.02 17.88 5.37
CA PRO A 394 -21.18 17.32 4.68
C PRO A 394 -21.07 17.36 3.15
N GLU A 395 -20.50 18.43 2.58
CA GLU A 395 -20.31 18.54 1.13
C GLU A 395 -19.33 17.49 0.58
N CYS A 396 -18.26 17.19 1.32
CA CYS A 396 -17.29 16.16 0.96
C CYS A 396 -17.85 14.75 1.16
N LEU A 397 -18.46 14.46 2.32
CA LEU A 397 -18.98 13.13 2.63
C LEU A 397 -20.23 12.76 1.80
N SER A 398 -20.97 13.74 1.28
CA SER A 398 -22.05 13.52 0.30
C SER A 398 -21.57 13.34 -1.15
N GLY A 399 -20.27 13.44 -1.41
CA GLY A 399 -19.69 13.30 -2.76
C GLY A 399 -20.06 14.45 -3.71
N ASN A 400 -20.53 15.58 -3.18
CA ASN A 400 -20.86 16.77 -3.98
C ASN A 400 -19.65 17.69 -4.21
N LYS A 401 -18.68 17.65 -3.29
CA LYS A 401 -17.40 18.36 -3.36
C LYS A 401 -16.26 17.38 -3.17
N VAL A 402 -15.16 17.59 -3.89
CA VAL A 402 -13.92 16.80 -3.71
C VAL A 402 -12.87 17.63 -3.00
N ILE A 403 -12.12 17.00 -2.09
CA ILE A 403 -11.02 17.62 -1.34
C ILE A 403 -9.68 16.93 -1.63
N CYS A 404 -8.57 17.66 -1.44
CA CYS A 404 -7.21 17.15 -1.50
C CYS A 404 -6.30 17.79 -0.43
N LEU A 405 -5.14 17.17 -0.16
CA LEU A 405 -4.10 17.66 0.75
C LEU A 405 -2.88 18.14 -0.04
N ALA A 406 -2.56 19.43 0.04
CA ALA A 406 -1.52 20.08 -0.73
C ALA A 406 -0.32 20.47 0.16
N ILE A 407 0.51 19.47 0.51
CA ILE A 407 1.72 19.64 1.33
C ILE A 407 2.97 19.77 0.46
N SER A 408 3.28 18.70 -0.29
CA SER A 408 4.57 18.48 -0.94
C SER A 408 4.86 19.48 -2.06
N GLU A 409 6.13 19.80 -2.24
CA GLU A 409 6.64 20.80 -3.20
C GLU A 409 7.77 20.23 -4.06
N PRO A 410 8.17 20.89 -5.16
CA PRO A 410 9.36 20.50 -5.93
C PRO A 410 10.65 20.46 -5.11
N TYR A 411 10.72 21.26 -4.03
CA TYR A 411 11.88 21.37 -3.15
C TYR A 411 11.69 20.70 -1.77
N ALA A 412 10.47 20.25 -1.43
CA ALA A 412 10.11 19.72 -0.12
C ALA A 412 9.19 18.50 -0.28
N GLY A 413 9.80 17.32 -0.41
CA GLY A 413 9.13 16.03 -0.34
C GLY A 413 9.18 15.48 1.08
N SER A 414 10.19 14.67 1.38
CA SER A 414 10.43 14.11 2.72
C SER A 414 10.70 15.18 3.80
N ASP A 415 11.28 16.32 3.42
CA ASP A 415 11.58 17.46 4.31
C ASP A 415 10.43 18.49 4.33
N VAL A 416 9.25 18.04 4.77
CA VAL A 416 8.03 18.86 4.87
C VAL A 416 8.23 20.13 5.71
N ALA A 417 9.12 20.08 6.72
CA ALA A 417 9.39 21.21 7.61
C ALA A 417 10.00 22.43 6.89
N ASN A 418 10.65 22.22 5.75
CA ASN A 418 11.32 23.26 4.96
C ASN A 418 10.58 23.64 3.66
N LEU A 419 9.27 23.40 3.59
CA LEU A 419 8.41 23.90 2.52
C LEU A 419 8.49 25.44 2.36
N LYS A 420 8.28 25.94 1.14
CA LYS A 420 8.53 27.33 0.73
C LYS A 420 7.26 28.12 0.41
N CYS A 421 6.14 27.48 0.08
CA CYS A 421 4.88 28.18 -0.18
C CYS A 421 4.51 29.07 1.02
N THR A 422 4.38 30.37 0.83
CA THR A 422 4.11 31.35 1.89
C THR A 422 2.63 31.68 2.00
N ALA A 423 2.24 32.25 3.14
CA ALA A 423 0.94 32.89 3.36
C ALA A 423 1.15 34.13 4.22
N GLU A 424 1.20 35.31 3.60
CA GLU A 424 1.48 36.58 4.27
C GLU A 424 0.17 37.36 4.53
N LYS A 425 -0.02 37.88 5.74
CA LYS A 425 -1.27 38.60 6.06
C LYS A 425 -1.31 39.97 5.37
N THR A 426 -2.47 40.32 4.81
CA THR A 426 -2.73 41.65 4.28
C THR A 426 -2.61 42.73 5.37
N PRO A 427 -2.29 44.00 5.04
CA PRO A 427 -2.15 45.07 6.03
C PRO A 427 -3.40 45.35 6.89
N ASP A 428 -4.58 44.93 6.43
CA ASP A 428 -5.85 45.01 7.17
C ASP A 428 -6.13 43.77 8.06
N GLY A 429 -5.24 42.78 8.05
CA GLY A 429 -5.34 41.54 8.84
C GLY A 429 -6.47 40.59 8.44
N ARG A 430 -7.21 40.84 7.35
CA ARG A 430 -8.40 40.06 6.96
C ARG A 430 -8.15 38.91 5.99
N HIS A 431 -7.00 38.90 5.31
CA HIS A 431 -6.67 37.84 4.35
C HIS A 431 -5.20 37.42 4.49
N PHE A 432 -4.89 36.22 4.05
CA PHE A 432 -3.55 35.82 3.62
C PHE A 432 -3.43 35.98 2.09
N ILE A 433 -2.26 36.40 1.63
CA ILE A 433 -1.84 36.28 0.23
C ILE A 433 -0.92 35.06 0.15
N VAL A 434 -1.33 34.06 -0.63
CA VAL A 434 -0.67 32.75 -0.71
C VAL A 434 0.10 32.64 -2.02
N ASN A 435 1.41 32.38 -1.91
CA ASN A 435 2.34 32.32 -3.02
C ASN A 435 3.19 31.05 -2.99
N GLY A 436 3.28 30.33 -4.10
CA GLY A 436 4.15 29.17 -4.25
C GLY A 436 3.55 28.02 -5.05
N GLU A 437 4.07 26.81 -4.82
CA GLU A 437 3.83 25.66 -5.69
C GLU A 437 3.75 24.34 -4.90
N LYS A 438 2.86 23.46 -5.33
CA LYS A 438 2.59 22.13 -4.75
C LYS A 438 2.63 21.04 -5.82
N LYS A 439 3.11 19.86 -5.47
CA LYS A 439 3.46 18.79 -6.42
C LYS A 439 3.07 17.41 -5.87
N TRP A 440 2.61 16.53 -6.76
CA TRP A 440 2.08 15.20 -6.45
C TRP A 440 0.73 15.21 -5.71
N ILE A 441 -0.11 16.21 -5.97
CA ILE A 441 -1.35 16.41 -5.21
C ILE A 441 -2.47 15.55 -5.79
N THR A 442 -2.71 14.38 -5.21
CA THR A 442 -3.87 13.51 -5.49
C THR A 442 -5.17 14.30 -5.42
N ASN A 443 -6.09 14.04 -6.34
CA ASN A 443 -7.34 14.77 -6.61
C ASN A 443 -7.19 16.24 -7.02
N GLY A 444 -5.99 16.85 -6.98
CA GLY A 444 -5.80 18.28 -7.21
C GLY A 444 -6.22 18.80 -8.59
N VAL A 445 -6.40 17.93 -9.59
CA VAL A 445 -6.98 18.28 -10.90
C VAL A 445 -8.46 18.67 -10.78
N PHE A 446 -9.23 18.00 -9.92
CA PHE A 446 -10.70 18.12 -9.85
C PHE A 446 -11.26 18.46 -8.47
N ALA A 447 -10.43 18.50 -7.42
CA ALA A 447 -10.82 18.91 -6.07
C ALA A 447 -11.36 20.34 -6.05
N ASP A 448 -12.53 20.54 -5.47
CA ASP A 448 -13.09 21.85 -5.14
C ASP A 448 -12.36 22.50 -3.95
N TYR A 449 -11.85 21.69 -3.02
CA TYR A 449 -11.21 22.13 -1.79
C TYR A 449 -9.75 21.65 -1.69
N PHE A 450 -8.87 22.55 -1.27
CA PHE A 450 -7.45 22.28 -1.04
C PHE A 450 -7.11 22.56 0.42
N THR A 451 -6.72 21.53 1.18
CA THR A 451 -6.08 21.69 2.50
C THR A 451 -4.59 21.93 2.26
N VAL A 452 -4.15 23.18 2.27
CA VAL A 452 -2.81 23.60 1.83
C VAL A 452 -1.89 23.87 3.01
N ALA A 453 -0.68 23.29 3.00
CA ALA A 453 0.35 23.61 3.98
C ALA A 453 1.21 24.78 3.51
N VAL A 454 1.22 25.85 4.31
CA VAL A 454 1.85 27.15 3.98
C VAL A 454 2.76 27.62 5.11
N ARG A 455 3.71 28.50 4.82
CA ARG A 455 4.56 29.17 5.79
C ARG A 455 4.00 30.54 6.13
N THR A 456 3.46 30.68 7.34
CA THR A 456 2.97 31.93 7.95
C THR A 456 4.00 32.56 8.88
N GLY A 457 4.99 31.79 9.33
CA GLY A 457 5.96 32.22 10.34
C GLY A 457 7.41 31.86 10.00
N GLY A 458 8.20 31.58 11.03
CA GLY A 458 9.64 31.34 10.94
C GLY A 458 10.04 30.08 10.17
N LYS A 459 11.33 29.73 10.24
CA LYS A 459 11.90 28.54 9.58
C LYS A 459 11.52 27.24 10.29
N GLY A 460 11.49 26.13 9.55
CA GLY A 460 11.17 24.80 10.07
C GLY A 460 9.69 24.61 10.37
N ALA A 461 9.39 23.57 11.16
CA ALA A 461 8.02 23.11 11.44
C ALA A 461 7.14 24.13 12.19
N GLY A 462 7.71 24.90 13.13
CA GLY A 462 6.99 25.87 13.97
C GLY A 462 6.69 27.21 13.29
N GLY A 463 6.73 27.27 11.95
CA GLY A 463 6.28 28.41 11.16
C GLY A 463 5.26 28.02 10.08
N LEU A 464 4.70 26.81 10.17
CA LEU A 464 3.78 26.25 9.18
C LEU A 464 2.34 26.29 9.66
N SER A 465 1.42 26.64 8.78
CA SER A 465 -0.04 26.62 9.00
C SER A 465 -0.72 25.74 7.95
N LEU A 466 -1.99 25.40 8.19
CA LEU A 466 -2.88 24.81 7.21
C LEU A 466 -3.96 25.84 6.84
N LEU A 467 -4.22 26.03 5.55
CA LEU A 467 -5.32 26.85 5.03
C LEU A 467 -6.29 25.98 4.23
N LEU A 468 -7.58 26.27 4.32
CA LEU A 468 -8.56 25.86 3.33
C LEU A 468 -8.53 26.85 2.16
N ILE A 469 -8.20 26.38 0.97
CA ILE A 469 -8.27 27.17 -0.26
C ILE A 469 -9.34 26.54 -1.18
N GLU A 470 -10.08 27.36 -1.91
CA GLU A 470 -11.26 26.93 -2.69
C GLU A 470 -11.04 27.14 -4.19
N ARG A 471 -11.44 26.16 -5.02
CA ARG A 471 -11.31 26.26 -6.47
C ARG A 471 -12.19 27.38 -7.01
N GLY A 472 -11.58 28.31 -7.74
CA GLY A 472 -12.22 29.50 -8.27
C GLY A 472 -11.77 30.79 -7.60
N MET A 473 -11.01 30.72 -6.50
CA MET A 473 -10.18 31.85 -6.06
C MET A 473 -9.15 32.18 -7.16
N GLU A 474 -8.96 33.48 -7.39
CA GLU A 474 -8.00 34.00 -8.39
C GLU A 474 -6.56 33.59 -8.04
N GLY A 475 -5.71 33.42 -9.06
CA GLY A 475 -4.30 33.01 -8.89
C GLY A 475 -4.03 31.51 -8.77
N ILE A 476 -5.06 30.65 -8.72
CA ILE A 476 -4.88 29.18 -8.64
C ILE A 476 -4.79 28.56 -10.03
N THR A 477 -3.70 27.83 -10.31
CA THR A 477 -3.54 27.01 -11.53
C THR A 477 -3.29 25.55 -11.16
N THR A 478 -4.02 24.60 -11.76
CA THR A 478 -3.87 23.15 -11.54
C THR A 478 -3.58 22.39 -12.84
N GLN A 479 -2.51 21.59 -12.88
CA GLN A 479 -2.08 20.81 -14.06
C GLN A 479 -1.94 19.32 -13.73
N GLN A 480 -2.57 18.43 -14.50
CA GLN A 480 -2.44 16.97 -14.31
C GLN A 480 -1.02 16.49 -14.65
N MET A 481 -0.43 15.70 -13.75
CA MET A 481 0.91 15.13 -13.91
C MET A 481 0.86 13.81 -14.72
N LYS A 482 1.85 13.61 -15.60
CA LYS A 482 1.98 12.40 -16.41
C LYS A 482 2.69 11.28 -15.63
N CYS A 483 2.01 10.74 -14.62
CA CYS A 483 2.48 9.65 -13.78
C CYS A 483 2.54 8.29 -14.53
N THR A 484 3.30 7.32 -14.01
CA THR A 484 3.36 5.94 -14.57
C THR A 484 2.11 5.12 -14.22
N GLY A 485 1.65 5.24 -12.99
CA GLY A 485 0.44 4.61 -12.44
C GLY A 485 -0.63 5.64 -12.06
N VAL A 486 -1.69 5.13 -11.43
CA VAL A 486 -2.72 5.88 -10.68
C VAL A 486 -3.41 7.00 -11.45
N TRP A 487 -3.57 6.85 -12.77
CA TRP A 487 -3.99 7.93 -13.68
C TRP A 487 -5.32 8.64 -13.30
N PRO A 488 -6.44 7.94 -12.99
CA PRO A 488 -7.70 8.59 -12.59
C PRO A 488 -7.67 9.27 -11.21
N SER A 489 -6.58 9.16 -10.45
CA SER A 489 -6.41 9.88 -9.18
C SER A 489 -6.19 11.39 -9.33
N GLY A 490 -6.11 11.92 -10.56
CA GLY A 490 -6.01 13.36 -10.80
C GLY A 490 -4.80 14.02 -10.13
N THR A 491 -3.66 13.32 -10.06
CA THR A 491 -2.43 13.84 -9.44
C THR A 491 -2.01 15.16 -10.11
N ALA A 492 -1.89 16.23 -9.33
CA ALA A 492 -1.65 17.58 -9.84
C ALA A 492 -0.30 18.17 -9.44
N TYR A 493 0.19 19.05 -10.32
CA TYR A 493 0.95 20.23 -9.97
C TYR A 493 -0.04 21.37 -9.70
N ILE A 494 0.22 22.21 -8.70
CA ILE A 494 -0.61 23.35 -8.36
C ILE A 494 0.29 24.57 -8.14
N THR A 495 -0.07 25.71 -8.72
CA THR A 495 0.57 27.01 -8.47
C THR A 495 -0.43 27.94 -7.82
N PHE A 496 0.04 28.72 -6.85
CA PHE A 496 -0.66 29.80 -6.18
C PHE A 496 0.13 31.09 -6.45
N ASP A 497 -0.48 32.04 -7.14
CA ASP A 497 0.09 33.33 -7.55
C ASP A 497 -0.79 34.46 -6.98
N ASP A 498 -0.31 35.15 -5.94
CA ASP A 498 -1.04 36.15 -5.14
C ASP A 498 -2.47 35.74 -4.67
N VAL A 499 -2.68 34.45 -4.37
CA VAL A 499 -4.02 33.91 -4.05
C VAL A 499 -4.52 34.45 -2.71
N LYS A 500 -5.60 35.24 -2.77
CA LYS A 500 -6.18 35.93 -1.61
C LYS A 500 -7.18 35.05 -0.85
N VAL A 501 -6.76 34.54 0.30
CA VAL A 501 -7.51 33.61 1.16
C VAL A 501 -7.98 34.31 2.44
N PRO A 502 -9.26 34.24 2.85
CA PRO A 502 -9.72 34.85 4.11
C PRO A 502 -9.04 34.25 5.36
N VAL A 503 -8.87 35.01 6.45
CA VAL A 503 -8.19 34.50 7.66
C VAL A 503 -9.02 33.44 8.42
N GLU A 504 -10.34 33.46 8.28
CA GLU A 504 -11.26 32.44 8.78
C GLU A 504 -11.10 31.07 8.10
N ASN A 505 -10.39 31.01 6.96
CA ASN A 505 -10.00 29.76 6.30
C ASN A 505 -8.73 29.11 6.91
N LEU A 506 -8.19 29.66 8.01
CA LEU A 506 -7.14 29.03 8.79
C LEU A 506 -7.66 27.76 9.51
N ILE A 507 -6.96 26.63 9.31
CA ILE A 507 -7.30 25.35 9.94
C ILE A 507 -6.49 25.22 11.23
N GLY A 508 -7.17 25.39 12.36
CA GLY A 508 -6.59 25.34 13.70
C GLY A 508 -5.81 26.62 14.04
N ALA A 509 -4.86 26.49 14.97
CA ALA A 509 -4.00 27.60 15.37
C ALA A 509 -2.90 27.87 14.33
N GLU A 510 -2.57 29.16 14.16
CA GLU A 510 -1.47 29.59 13.30
C GLU A 510 -0.13 28.99 13.78
N ASN A 511 0.78 28.72 12.85
CA ASN A 511 2.10 28.11 13.06
C ASN A 511 2.08 26.70 13.70
N ASN A 512 0.91 26.08 13.88
CA ASN A 512 0.74 24.70 14.37
C ASN A 512 0.46 23.67 13.27
N GLY A 513 0.41 24.07 12.00
CA GLY A 513 0.06 23.23 10.85
C GLY A 513 0.86 21.93 10.76
N PHE A 514 2.16 21.95 11.09
CA PHE A 514 2.98 20.72 11.09
C PHE A 514 2.46 19.67 12.09
N LYS A 515 1.96 20.08 13.27
CA LYS A 515 1.35 19.19 14.27
C LYS A 515 0.08 18.54 13.71
N PHE A 516 -0.75 19.31 13.03
CA PHE A 516 -1.99 18.84 12.39
C PHE A 516 -1.72 17.87 11.22
N ILE A 517 -0.64 18.08 10.46
CA ILE A 517 -0.17 17.15 9.43
C ILE A 517 0.30 15.82 10.06
N MET A 518 1.16 15.87 11.08
CA MET A 518 1.68 14.66 11.73
C MET A 518 0.57 13.79 12.36
N TYR A 519 -0.54 14.40 12.79
CA TYR A 519 -1.70 13.70 13.36
C TYR A 519 -2.33 12.66 12.40
N ASN A 520 -2.34 12.93 11.08
CA ASN A 520 -2.95 12.04 10.11
C ASN A 520 -1.98 11.01 9.50
N PHE A 521 -0.66 11.27 9.52
CA PHE A 521 0.34 10.46 8.80
C PHE A 521 0.40 8.98 9.22
N ASN A 522 0.02 8.61 10.45
CA ASN A 522 -0.04 7.19 10.83
C ASN A 522 -1.26 6.49 10.20
N HIS A 523 -2.41 7.18 10.09
CA HIS A 523 -3.61 6.67 9.40
C HIS A 523 -3.39 6.59 7.89
N GLU A 524 -2.76 7.61 7.28
CA GLU A 524 -2.32 7.58 5.87
C GLU A 524 -1.46 6.33 5.57
N ARG A 525 -0.40 6.09 6.36
CA ARG A 525 0.47 4.91 6.23
C ARG A 525 -0.30 3.61 6.36
N TRP A 526 -1.18 3.50 7.35
CA TRP A 526 -2.03 2.33 7.55
C TRP A 526 -2.96 2.08 6.35
N SER A 527 -3.62 3.12 5.82
CA SER A 527 -4.46 2.98 4.62
C SER A 527 -3.68 2.57 3.36
N LEU A 528 -2.40 2.97 3.23
CA LEU A 528 -1.49 2.54 2.17
C LEU A 528 -1.03 1.08 2.36
N ILE A 529 -0.87 0.61 3.60
CA ILE A 529 -0.61 -0.80 3.91
C ILE A 529 -1.80 -1.67 3.49
N CYS A 530 -3.02 -1.26 3.83
CA CYS A 530 -4.26 -1.97 3.45
C CYS A 530 -4.35 -2.14 1.92
N GLN A 531 -4.18 -1.05 1.18
CA GLN A 531 -4.14 -1.06 -0.29
C GLN A 531 -3.04 -1.97 -0.85
N ALA A 532 -1.79 -1.82 -0.40
CA ALA A 532 -0.67 -2.63 -0.90
C ALA A 532 -0.83 -4.12 -0.57
N SER A 533 -1.35 -4.46 0.61
CA SER A 533 -1.69 -5.84 1.00
C SER A 533 -2.76 -6.42 0.08
N ARG A 534 -3.83 -5.67 -0.20
CA ARG A 534 -4.86 -6.11 -1.16
C ARG A 534 -4.33 -6.25 -2.57
N PHE A 535 -3.56 -5.30 -3.09
CA PHE A 535 -3.08 -5.38 -4.47
C PHE A 535 -2.07 -6.54 -4.66
N ALA A 536 -1.26 -6.85 -3.65
CA ALA A 536 -0.48 -8.09 -3.64
C ALA A 536 -1.39 -9.34 -3.69
N ARG A 537 -2.49 -9.33 -2.93
CA ARG A 537 -3.53 -10.38 -2.96
C ARG A 537 -4.24 -10.49 -4.31
N VAL A 538 -4.55 -9.38 -4.99
CA VAL A 538 -5.16 -9.38 -6.34
C VAL A 538 -4.18 -9.95 -7.38
N CYS A 539 -2.90 -9.60 -7.32
CA CYS A 539 -1.87 -10.20 -8.17
C CYS A 539 -1.78 -11.73 -7.99
N LEU A 540 -1.91 -12.22 -6.75
CA LEU A 540 -1.97 -13.65 -6.42
C LEU A 540 -3.28 -14.32 -6.89
N GLU A 541 -4.43 -13.69 -6.64
CA GLU A 541 -5.77 -14.15 -7.05
C GLU A 541 -5.86 -14.34 -8.56
N GLU A 542 -5.48 -13.33 -9.34
CA GLU A 542 -5.51 -13.40 -10.80
C GLU A 542 -4.46 -14.37 -11.35
N SER A 543 -3.28 -14.46 -10.71
CA SER A 543 -2.28 -15.49 -11.06
C SER A 543 -2.82 -16.91 -10.87
N PHE A 544 -3.55 -17.17 -9.78
CA PHE A 544 -4.17 -18.47 -9.53
C PHE A 544 -5.30 -18.75 -10.54
N LYS A 545 -6.18 -17.76 -10.77
CA LYS A 545 -7.27 -17.81 -11.76
C LYS A 545 -6.75 -18.10 -13.18
N PHE A 546 -5.65 -17.46 -13.59
CA PHE A 546 -5.01 -17.65 -14.89
C PHE A 546 -4.27 -18.99 -14.97
N ALA A 547 -3.44 -19.33 -13.99
CA ALA A 547 -2.63 -20.55 -14.01
C ALA A 547 -3.47 -21.85 -13.96
N SER A 548 -4.68 -21.77 -13.40
CA SER A 548 -5.67 -22.86 -13.39
C SER A 548 -6.39 -23.09 -14.73
N LYS A 549 -6.26 -22.16 -15.68
CA LYS A 549 -6.96 -22.15 -16.98
C LYS A 549 -6.00 -22.23 -18.17
N ARG A 550 -4.90 -21.46 -18.14
CA ARG A 550 -3.90 -21.40 -19.22
C ARG A 550 -3.10 -22.70 -19.27
N ALA A 551 -2.87 -23.22 -20.48
CA ALA A 551 -2.04 -24.40 -20.73
C ALA A 551 -0.79 -24.07 -21.58
N THR A 552 0.30 -24.80 -21.31
CA THR A 552 1.56 -24.83 -22.09
C THR A 552 2.16 -26.24 -21.99
N PHE A 553 2.85 -26.70 -23.04
CA PHE A 553 3.51 -28.02 -23.07
C PHE A 553 2.58 -29.20 -22.69
N GLY A 554 1.31 -29.14 -23.12
CA GLY A 554 0.30 -30.17 -22.87
C GLY A 554 -0.35 -30.17 -21.47
N LYS A 555 0.01 -29.23 -20.59
CA LYS A 555 -0.47 -29.16 -19.20
C LYS A 555 -0.91 -27.74 -18.81
N LYS A 556 -1.74 -27.60 -17.78
CA LYS A 556 -2.05 -26.29 -17.17
C LYS A 556 -0.81 -25.68 -16.53
N LEU A 557 -0.71 -24.35 -16.46
CA LEU A 557 0.43 -23.70 -15.80
C LEU A 557 0.59 -24.14 -14.34
N LEU A 558 -0.50 -24.33 -13.60
CA LEU A 558 -0.49 -24.80 -12.22
C LEU A 558 0.09 -26.24 -12.05
N GLU A 559 0.19 -27.03 -13.12
CA GLU A 559 0.85 -28.34 -13.11
C GLU A 559 2.38 -28.25 -13.19
N HIS A 560 2.95 -27.12 -13.61
CA HIS A 560 4.40 -26.91 -13.65
C HIS A 560 4.94 -26.50 -12.26
N PRO A 561 5.93 -27.21 -11.67
CA PRO A 561 6.42 -26.94 -10.31
C PRO A 561 6.88 -25.49 -10.09
N VAL A 562 7.54 -24.88 -11.09
CA VAL A 562 8.03 -23.50 -11.02
C VAL A 562 6.92 -22.46 -10.87
N ILE A 563 5.71 -22.72 -11.40
CA ILE A 563 4.56 -21.84 -11.24
C ILE A 563 3.95 -22.00 -9.84
N ARG A 564 3.86 -23.23 -9.31
CA ARG A 564 3.43 -23.48 -7.93
C ARG A 564 4.37 -22.83 -6.91
N TRP A 565 5.68 -22.85 -7.15
CA TRP A 565 6.66 -22.18 -6.29
C TRP A 565 6.40 -20.66 -6.21
N LYS A 566 6.19 -20.00 -7.36
CA LYS A 566 5.87 -18.56 -7.42
C LYS A 566 4.58 -18.22 -6.67
N ILE A 567 3.52 -19.03 -6.87
CA ILE A 567 2.23 -18.86 -6.18
C ILE A 567 2.38 -19.06 -4.67
N ALA A 568 3.11 -20.08 -4.23
CA ALA A 568 3.35 -20.35 -2.81
C ALA A 568 4.17 -19.25 -2.13
N GLU A 569 5.19 -18.71 -2.79
CA GLU A 569 6.03 -17.64 -2.23
C GLU A 569 5.28 -16.29 -2.17
N MET A 570 4.45 -15.97 -3.18
CA MET A 570 3.52 -14.85 -3.09
C MET A 570 2.54 -15.02 -1.92
N ALA A 571 1.90 -16.19 -1.79
CA ALA A 571 0.97 -16.47 -0.69
C ALA A 571 1.63 -16.35 0.69
N ARG A 572 2.84 -16.92 0.87
CA ARG A 572 3.61 -16.84 2.11
C ARG A 572 3.87 -15.40 2.54
N GLN A 573 4.19 -14.51 1.60
CA GLN A 573 4.45 -13.10 1.87
C GLN A 573 3.16 -12.29 2.13
N VAL A 574 2.09 -12.56 1.37
CA VAL A 574 0.78 -11.88 1.51
C VAL A 574 0.15 -12.18 2.87
N GLU A 575 0.03 -13.45 3.26
CA GLU A 575 -0.64 -13.84 4.50
C GLU A 575 0.11 -13.33 5.75
N ALA A 576 1.45 -13.42 5.76
CA ALA A 576 2.27 -12.89 6.85
C ALA A 576 2.14 -11.37 7.01
N THR A 577 2.01 -10.64 5.89
CA THR A 577 1.80 -9.19 5.88
C THR A 577 0.39 -8.84 6.36
N HIS A 578 -0.62 -9.63 6.00
CA HIS A 578 -2.01 -9.42 6.40
C HIS A 578 -2.20 -9.64 7.91
N ALA A 579 -1.63 -10.71 8.48
CA ALA A 579 -1.70 -10.96 9.93
C ALA A 579 -1.06 -9.83 10.76
N GLN A 580 0.03 -9.21 10.27
CA GLN A 580 0.64 -8.06 10.95
C GLN A 580 -0.21 -6.78 10.79
N LEU A 581 -0.92 -6.61 9.66
CA LEU A 581 -1.89 -5.52 9.47
C LEU A 581 -3.08 -5.66 10.43
N GLU A 582 -3.66 -6.85 10.58
CA GLU A 582 -4.76 -7.09 11.53
C GLU A 582 -4.31 -6.82 12.98
N LEU A 583 -3.11 -7.26 13.36
CA LEU A 583 -2.53 -6.99 14.69
C LEU A 583 -2.32 -5.49 14.97
N LEU A 584 -1.84 -4.70 14.00
CA LEU A 584 -1.71 -3.24 14.19
C LEU A 584 -3.06 -2.52 14.13
N THR A 585 -4.03 -3.03 13.38
CA THR A 585 -5.41 -2.51 13.34
C THR A 585 -6.10 -2.70 14.69
N LEU A 586 -5.94 -3.86 15.34
CA LEU A 586 -6.40 -4.11 16.70
C LEU A 586 -5.75 -3.12 17.71
N GLN A 587 -4.45 -2.86 17.59
CA GLN A 587 -3.78 -1.88 18.46
C GLN A 587 -4.26 -0.45 18.21
N MET A 588 -4.56 -0.07 16.97
CA MET A 588 -5.14 1.24 16.64
C MET A 588 -6.56 1.41 17.20
N ASN A 589 -7.35 0.35 17.31
CA ASN A 589 -8.65 0.37 18.01
C ASN A 589 -8.51 0.43 19.54
N ALA A 590 -7.58 -0.32 20.11
CA ALA A 590 -7.47 -0.49 21.57
C ALA A 590 -6.72 0.63 22.30
N MET A 591 -5.81 1.35 21.62
CA MET A 591 -5.04 2.45 22.19
C MET A 591 -5.77 3.79 22.06
N SER A 592 -5.57 4.72 23.00
CA SER A 592 -5.97 6.11 22.77
C SER A 592 -5.19 6.70 21.59
N LYS A 593 -5.76 7.68 20.88
CA LYS A 593 -5.11 8.33 19.72
C LYS A 593 -3.71 8.86 20.07
N ARG A 594 -3.48 9.32 21.31
CA ARG A 594 -2.18 9.78 21.80
C ARG A 594 -1.16 8.64 21.87
N GLU A 595 -1.54 7.52 22.49
CA GLU A 595 -0.67 6.34 22.59
C GLU A 595 -0.40 5.72 21.22
N ALA A 596 -1.41 5.66 20.35
CA ALA A 596 -1.25 5.19 18.97
C ALA A 596 -0.27 6.07 18.16
N MET A 597 -0.29 7.39 18.34
CA MET A 597 0.70 8.29 17.73
C MET A 597 2.13 8.09 18.28
N GLU A 598 2.25 7.85 19.59
CA GLU A 598 3.53 7.68 20.28
C GLU A 598 4.19 6.32 20.05
N GLN A 599 3.40 5.25 19.94
CA GLN A 599 3.89 3.86 19.95
C GLN A 599 3.82 3.18 18.58
N LEU A 600 2.80 3.46 17.76
CA LEU A 600 2.56 2.71 16.50
C LEU A 600 3.23 3.32 15.27
N GLY A 601 3.82 4.51 15.36
CA GLY A 601 4.46 5.17 14.21
C GLY A 601 5.59 4.35 13.58
N GLY A 602 6.47 3.78 14.40
CA GLY A 602 7.55 2.89 13.98
C GLY A 602 7.05 1.54 13.43
N PRO A 603 6.19 0.80 14.17
CA PRO A 603 5.55 -0.42 13.66
C PRO A 603 4.82 -0.24 12.32
N LEU A 604 4.07 0.85 12.14
CA LEU A 604 3.41 1.19 10.87
C LEU A 604 4.43 1.57 9.78
N ALA A 605 5.50 2.29 10.12
CA ALA A 605 6.56 2.59 9.16
C ALA A 605 7.25 1.31 8.64
N LEU A 606 7.56 0.35 9.53
CA LEU A 606 8.09 -0.98 9.16
C LEU A 606 7.10 -1.75 8.28
N LEU A 607 5.83 -1.83 8.69
CA LEU A 607 4.82 -2.57 7.94
C LEU A 607 4.54 -1.94 6.57
N LYS A 608 4.63 -0.61 6.43
CA LYS A 608 4.51 0.08 5.13
C LYS A 608 5.59 -0.36 4.15
N VAL A 609 6.84 -0.46 4.60
CA VAL A 609 7.96 -0.94 3.76
C VAL A 609 7.78 -2.41 3.40
N GLN A 610 7.34 -3.24 4.35
CA GLN A 610 7.01 -4.65 4.13
C GLN A 610 5.90 -4.79 3.07
N SER A 611 4.74 -4.15 3.25
CA SER A 611 3.60 -4.28 2.34
C SER A 611 3.90 -3.79 0.93
N THR A 612 4.67 -2.70 0.78
CA THR A 612 5.05 -2.21 -0.56
C THR A 612 6.05 -3.14 -1.26
N LYS A 613 6.94 -3.80 -0.51
CA LYS A 613 7.88 -4.79 -1.07
C LYS A 613 7.19 -6.10 -1.45
N VAL A 614 6.25 -6.56 -0.65
CA VAL A 614 5.40 -7.72 -0.99
C VAL A 614 4.54 -7.41 -2.21
N PHE A 615 4.01 -6.19 -2.33
CA PHE A 615 3.29 -5.76 -3.53
C PHE A 615 4.20 -5.73 -4.77
N GLU A 616 5.39 -5.14 -4.69
CA GLU A 616 6.38 -5.15 -5.79
C GLU A 616 6.76 -6.57 -6.22
N TYR A 617 7.00 -7.47 -5.25
CA TYR A 617 7.29 -8.87 -5.51
C TYR A 617 6.11 -9.59 -6.21
N CYS A 618 4.89 -9.45 -5.68
CA CYS A 618 3.71 -10.13 -6.21
C CYS A 618 3.30 -9.61 -7.58
N ALA A 619 3.39 -8.30 -7.83
CA ALA A 619 3.12 -7.73 -9.16
C ALA A 619 4.12 -8.23 -10.21
N ARG A 620 5.41 -8.30 -9.86
CA ARG A 620 6.47 -8.83 -10.74
C ARG A 620 6.29 -10.33 -11.03
N GLU A 621 5.95 -11.15 -10.03
CA GLU A 621 5.73 -12.58 -10.24
C GLU A 621 4.43 -12.87 -10.98
N ALA A 622 3.36 -12.12 -10.71
CA ALA A 622 2.11 -12.20 -11.48
C ALA A 622 2.36 -11.86 -12.96
N ALA A 623 3.08 -10.76 -13.25
CA ALA A 623 3.46 -10.43 -14.61
C ALA A 623 4.24 -11.58 -15.29
N GLN A 624 5.16 -12.22 -14.57
CA GLN A 624 5.91 -13.36 -15.10
C GLN A 624 5.05 -14.62 -15.32
N ILE A 625 3.99 -14.84 -14.55
CA ILE A 625 3.02 -15.94 -14.71
C ILE A 625 2.09 -15.70 -15.91
N PHE A 626 1.66 -14.45 -16.13
CA PHE A 626 0.85 -14.05 -17.28
C PHE A 626 1.67 -13.97 -18.59
N GLY A 627 2.98 -13.71 -18.50
CA GLY A 627 3.87 -13.57 -19.65
C GLY A 627 3.46 -12.37 -20.52
N GLY A 628 3.42 -12.56 -21.84
CA GLY A 628 3.05 -11.48 -22.77
C GLY A 628 1.69 -10.83 -22.50
N SER A 629 0.77 -11.51 -21.81
CA SER A 629 -0.55 -10.96 -21.46
C SER A 629 -0.50 -9.83 -20.43
N SER A 630 0.55 -9.71 -19.60
CA SER A 630 0.70 -8.59 -18.65
C SER A 630 1.49 -7.41 -19.22
N TYR A 631 1.90 -7.48 -20.49
CA TYR A 631 2.58 -6.39 -21.20
C TYR A 631 1.59 -5.55 -22.05
N VAL A 632 0.34 -5.97 -22.12
CA VAL A 632 -0.72 -5.31 -22.89
C VAL A 632 -1.73 -4.71 -21.92
N ARG A 633 -2.07 -3.45 -22.13
CA ARG A 633 -3.15 -2.76 -21.39
C ARG A 633 -4.50 -3.31 -21.87
N GLY A 634 -5.31 -3.81 -20.94
CA GLY A 634 -6.61 -4.43 -21.23
C GLY A 634 -6.55 -5.95 -21.46
N GLY A 635 -7.72 -6.58 -21.45
CA GLY A 635 -7.85 -8.02 -21.62
C GLY A 635 -7.40 -8.82 -20.39
N GLN A 636 -7.04 -10.10 -20.56
CA GLN A 636 -6.88 -11.03 -19.42
C GLN A 636 -5.82 -10.61 -18.39
N GLY A 637 -4.79 -9.85 -18.78
CA GLY A 637 -3.73 -9.43 -17.87
C GLY A 637 -3.90 -8.02 -17.27
N GLU A 638 -5.02 -7.33 -17.52
CA GLU A 638 -5.12 -5.88 -17.30
C GLU A 638 -4.87 -5.42 -15.86
N LYS A 639 -5.35 -6.15 -14.85
CA LYS A 639 -5.10 -5.82 -13.45
C LYS A 639 -3.61 -5.99 -13.12
N VAL A 640 -2.97 -7.00 -13.68
CA VAL A 640 -1.55 -7.29 -13.43
C VAL A 640 -0.66 -6.26 -14.12
N GLU A 641 -0.99 -5.84 -15.35
CA GLU A 641 -0.32 -4.72 -16.03
C GLU A 641 -0.44 -3.43 -15.20
N ARG A 642 -1.67 -3.07 -14.83
CA ARG A 642 -1.97 -1.81 -14.13
C ARG A 642 -1.26 -1.76 -12.78
N LEU A 643 -1.40 -2.82 -11.98
CA LEU A 643 -0.78 -2.91 -10.68
C LEU A 643 0.75 -2.92 -10.76
N TYR A 644 1.35 -3.54 -11.79
CA TYR A 644 2.80 -3.53 -12.00
C TYR A 644 3.35 -2.11 -12.24
N ARG A 645 2.68 -1.26 -13.04
CA ARG A 645 3.08 0.14 -13.22
C ARG A 645 2.69 1.07 -12.07
N GLU A 646 1.79 0.63 -11.18
CA GLU A 646 1.35 1.35 -9.98
C GLU A 646 2.22 1.12 -8.73
N VAL A 647 3.05 0.05 -8.67
CA VAL A 647 3.89 -0.28 -7.50
C VAL A 647 4.62 0.92 -6.88
N ARG A 648 5.32 1.72 -7.69
CA ARG A 648 6.11 2.86 -7.17
C ARG A 648 5.24 4.02 -6.66
N ALA A 649 3.96 4.08 -7.04
CA ALA A 649 3.00 4.99 -6.42
C ALA A 649 2.70 4.61 -4.95
N TYR A 650 2.89 3.35 -4.54
CA TYR A 650 2.72 2.93 -3.14
C TYR A 650 4.03 2.95 -2.36
N ALA A 651 5.15 2.63 -2.98
CA ALA A 651 6.47 2.64 -2.34
C ALA A 651 6.91 4.02 -1.81
N ILE A 652 6.47 5.13 -2.43
CA ILE A 652 7.00 6.49 -2.21
C ILE A 652 6.20 7.36 -1.20
N PRO A 653 4.86 7.56 -1.29
CA PRO A 653 4.08 8.39 -0.36
C PRO A 653 3.86 7.70 0.99
N GLY A 654 3.28 8.40 1.98
CA GLY A 654 3.36 8.04 3.41
C GLY A 654 4.78 8.19 4.01
N GLY A 655 5.76 8.56 3.18
CA GLY A 655 7.20 8.52 3.44
C GLY A 655 7.88 7.38 2.66
N SER A 656 9.04 7.66 2.05
CA SER A 656 9.79 6.67 1.29
C SER A 656 10.38 5.59 2.20
N GLU A 657 10.82 4.48 1.61
CA GLU A 657 11.32 3.31 2.35
C GLU A 657 12.45 3.67 3.33
N GLU A 658 13.36 4.55 2.90
CA GLU A 658 14.50 5.02 3.68
C GLU A 658 14.04 5.85 4.89
N ILE A 659 13.08 6.76 4.68
CA ILE A 659 12.50 7.62 5.71
C ILE A 659 11.69 6.80 6.72
N MET A 660 11.02 5.73 6.27
CA MET A 660 10.26 4.84 7.15
C MET A 660 11.17 3.95 8.01
N LEU A 661 12.25 3.41 7.45
CA LEU A 661 13.23 2.64 8.23
C LEU A 661 13.97 3.52 9.24
N ASP A 662 14.38 4.73 8.85
CA ASP A 662 14.97 5.74 9.75
C ASP A 662 13.99 6.17 10.85
N LEU A 663 12.73 6.45 10.52
CA LEU A 663 11.68 6.78 11.49
C LEU A 663 11.46 5.66 12.52
N ALA A 664 11.40 4.40 12.07
CA ALA A 664 11.23 3.25 12.96
C ALA A 664 12.37 3.11 13.96
N VAL A 665 13.63 3.22 13.49
CA VAL A 665 14.81 3.18 14.37
C VAL A 665 14.82 4.36 15.35
N ARG A 666 14.52 5.59 14.90
CA ARG A 666 14.46 6.78 15.76
C ARG A 666 13.39 6.68 16.85
N GLN A 667 12.21 6.12 16.53
CA GLN A 667 11.19 5.88 17.55
C GLN A 667 11.62 4.81 18.57
N ALA A 668 12.21 3.69 18.12
CA ALA A 668 12.73 2.67 19.03
C ALA A 668 13.82 3.23 19.98
N MET A 669 14.73 4.09 19.48
CA MET A 669 15.73 4.78 20.29
C MET A 669 15.11 5.72 21.34
N LYS A 670 14.04 6.44 20.98
CA LYS A 670 13.29 7.31 21.90
C LYS A 670 12.65 6.49 23.03
N SER A 671 11.95 5.40 22.70
CA SER A 671 11.29 4.55 23.70
C SER A 671 12.30 3.87 24.64
N ASN A 672 13.44 3.40 24.12
CA ASN A 672 14.50 2.81 24.96
C ASN A 672 15.12 3.84 25.93
N SER A 673 15.34 5.07 25.48
CA SER A 673 15.89 6.14 26.32
C SER A 673 14.88 6.71 27.33
N GLN A 674 13.58 6.54 27.10
CA GLN A 674 12.53 6.75 28.12
C GLN A 674 12.52 5.59 29.14
N GLY A 675 12.47 4.33 28.70
CA GLY A 675 12.48 3.15 29.58
C GLY A 675 13.75 2.97 30.41
N SER A 676 14.86 3.61 30.01
CA SER A 676 16.10 3.69 30.81
C SER A 676 16.05 4.79 31.87
N ARG A 677 15.26 5.86 31.65
CA ARG A 677 15.06 6.96 32.60
C ARG A 677 13.99 6.68 33.66
N SER A 678 13.14 5.69 33.45
CA SER A 678 12.15 5.21 34.43
C SER A 678 12.67 4.04 35.28
N LYS A 679 13.99 3.80 35.26
CA LYS A 679 14.71 2.76 36.05
C LYS A 679 15.87 3.34 36.87
N LEU A 680 15.91 4.68 36.97
CA LEU A 680 16.84 5.52 37.73
C LEU A 680 16.00 6.50 38.56
#